data_AF-A0AAE3JJC3-F1
#
_entry.id   AF-A0AAE3JJC3-F1
#
_cell.length_a   1.000
_cell.length_b   1.000
_cell.length_c   1.000
_cell.angle_alpha   90.00
_cell.angle_beta   90.00
_cell.angle_gamma   90.00
#
_symmetry.space_group_name_H-M   'P 1'
#
loop_
_entity.id
_entity.type
_entity.pdbx_description
1 polymer ?
#
loop_
_entity_poly.entity_id
_entity_poly.type
_entity_poly.pdbx_seq_one_letter_code
_entity_poly.pdbx_strand_id
1 'polypeptide(L)'
;MAPNKKVHVFVFISILLCIGPAAALEIAFRLTPQASIPFGGDQKELYSLGASGSFNADFIFAGLIGLGPEAGWELTRVDASSSLPQFVRFGPALTVSAYPFSRVFAQAGVSGGIYEWFYDGETYGDFWYRAWGEAGFRFSPSMSVSAAAGWSTYLFNASVNETGGPMYSGLSAGLSLRYLLDTRSSTGGVDALLHQDEPVFPLVYSVYRDSSLGSVRITNQETAEIRNVRVSFRAGDYTASTVFCGSIPVLAKRKSGDIPVTADFSEAIQQFTENGKFPAEMVVSYTVLGEQRESVRPVVVETYNRNMARWTDSRILASFISPNAPEVLDLSKYVVGMARDRLRTGLNRNMQFAMYLFESLRISGLAVNGGDTPYEAFHLDPAALDSIQYPFQTLSYRSGDLDDIGILFAALLESVGIRTAFIPLPEDFVVAFALDIDAAAAEGLFSGYDRLLDIDGSVWISLSCKTLKEGFINSWYTAVSAIGSEAEAGRDVDFVDLRSAWLSYPAARITGSGVKSDKPEEALISSAVETNLRRYIGAEFGPKIREIQEKILAEGSTPALNNQLGLLYVRAGMYAEAKKFYALAADKQSVPAMVNLGNIALLEKDLSSAERWFRRALDIQEDNRGALSGLERVLADQVN
;
A
#
# COMPACT_ATOMS: atom_id res chain seq x y z
N MET A 1 -34.80 -62.68 48.57
CA MET A 1 -34.26 -62.34 47.24
C MET A 1 -34.37 -60.84 47.07
N ALA A 2 -33.26 -60.12 47.13
CA ALA A 2 -33.20 -58.69 46.86
C ALA A 2 -32.99 -58.47 45.35
N PRO A 3 -33.71 -57.55 44.69
CA PRO A 3 -33.30 -57.05 43.39
C PRO A 3 -32.54 -55.73 43.54
N ASN A 4 -31.38 -55.68 42.90
CA ASN A 4 -30.48 -54.55 42.75
C ASN A 4 -31.19 -53.27 42.30
N LYS A 5 -31.14 -52.23 43.14
CA LYS A 5 -31.37 -50.83 42.76
C LYS A 5 -30.03 -50.14 42.52
N LYS A 6 -29.44 -50.33 41.34
CA LYS A 6 -28.55 -49.34 40.71
C LYS A 6 -28.71 -49.45 39.20
N VAL A 7 -28.56 -48.30 38.54
CA VAL A 7 -28.52 -48.08 37.08
C VAL A 7 -29.87 -47.78 36.43
N HIS A 8 -30.38 -46.55 36.58
CA HIS A 8 -31.26 -45.92 35.57
C HIS A 8 -31.12 -44.39 35.44
N VAL A 9 -30.13 -43.74 36.05
CA VAL A 9 -29.90 -42.28 35.87
C VAL A 9 -28.85 -41.98 34.78
N PHE A 10 -28.05 -42.97 34.36
CA PHE A 10 -26.93 -42.75 33.43
C PHE A 10 -27.24 -42.99 31.94
N VAL A 11 -28.45 -43.44 31.58
CA VAL A 11 -28.77 -43.82 30.20
C VAL A 11 -29.39 -42.67 29.39
N PHE A 12 -30.01 -41.68 30.03
CA PHE A 12 -30.66 -40.57 29.33
C PHE A 12 -29.67 -39.50 28.82
N ILE A 13 -28.51 -39.36 29.48
CA ILE A 13 -27.45 -38.42 29.05
C ILE A 13 -26.69 -38.98 27.83
N SER A 14 -26.55 -40.30 27.72
CA SER A 14 -25.80 -40.95 26.64
C SER A 14 -26.52 -40.95 25.28
N ILE A 15 -27.86 -40.83 25.27
CA ILE A 15 -28.64 -40.85 24.02
C ILE A 15 -28.69 -39.46 23.34
N LEU A 16 -28.62 -38.37 24.11
CA LEU A 16 -28.56 -37.00 23.58
C LEU A 16 -27.18 -36.61 23.01
N LEU A 17 -26.12 -37.31 23.43
CA LEU A 17 -24.76 -37.13 22.89
C LEU A 17 -24.55 -37.80 21.50
N CYS A 18 -25.51 -38.58 21.00
CA CYS A 18 -25.39 -39.31 19.74
C CYS A 18 -26.11 -38.67 18.54
N ILE A 19 -26.76 -37.51 18.71
CA ILE A 19 -27.47 -36.82 17.61
C ILE A 19 -26.84 -35.44 17.36
N GLY A 20 -25.86 -35.40 16.46
CA GLY A 20 -25.42 -34.18 15.78
C GLY A 20 -23.92 -33.91 15.83
N PRO A 21 -23.17 -34.08 14.72
CA PRO A 21 -21.81 -33.57 14.62
C PRO A 21 -21.79 -32.07 14.30
N ALA A 22 -20.86 -31.34 14.92
CA ALA A 22 -20.16 -30.17 14.37
C ALA A 22 -20.87 -28.81 14.19
N ALA A 23 -22.03 -28.54 14.79
CA ALA A 23 -22.58 -27.18 14.88
C ALA A 23 -22.55 -26.68 16.33
N ALA A 24 -22.16 -25.42 16.56
CA ALA A 24 -22.10 -24.84 17.90
C ALA A 24 -23.43 -25.03 18.65
N LEU A 25 -23.35 -25.63 19.84
CA LEU A 25 -24.49 -25.92 20.70
C LEU A 25 -24.74 -24.71 21.62
N GLU A 26 -25.96 -24.18 21.60
CA GLU A 26 -26.47 -23.26 22.61
C GLU A 26 -27.21 -24.08 23.67
N ILE A 27 -26.74 -24.06 24.92
CA ILE A 27 -27.36 -24.77 26.05
C ILE A 27 -27.89 -23.72 27.03
N ALA A 28 -29.19 -23.71 27.30
CA ALA A 28 -29.78 -22.86 28.32
C ALA A 28 -30.12 -23.65 29.58
N PHE A 29 -29.57 -23.21 30.70
CA PHE A 29 -29.96 -23.65 32.03
C PHE A 29 -31.01 -22.70 32.58
N ARG A 30 -32.15 -23.22 33.02
CA ARG A 30 -33.23 -22.43 33.60
C ARG A 30 -33.56 -22.95 34.99
N LEU A 31 -33.64 -22.05 35.97
CA LEU A 31 -34.09 -22.34 37.33
C LEU A 31 -35.28 -21.44 37.65
N THR A 32 -36.41 -22.05 37.98
CA THR A 32 -37.68 -21.32 38.13
C THR A 32 -38.38 -21.69 39.44
N PRO A 33 -38.07 -21.01 40.57
CA PRO A 33 -38.88 -21.09 41.79
C PRO A 33 -40.24 -20.42 41.59
N GLN A 34 -41.32 -21.06 42.05
CA GLN A 34 -42.70 -20.64 41.83
C GLN A 34 -43.55 -20.87 43.08
N ALA A 35 -44.55 -20.01 43.28
CA ALA A 35 -45.69 -20.31 44.13
C ALA A 35 -46.67 -21.19 43.33
N SER A 36 -47.31 -22.13 44.01
CA SER A 36 -48.22 -23.08 43.40
C SER A 36 -49.61 -22.99 44.02
N ILE A 37 -50.62 -22.86 43.18
CA ILE A 37 -51.99 -22.57 43.53
C ILE A 37 -52.85 -23.72 42.99
N PRO A 38 -53.42 -24.57 43.86
CA PRO A 38 -54.34 -25.63 43.46
C PRO A 38 -55.48 -25.10 42.58
N PHE A 39 -55.77 -25.81 41.48
CA PHE A 39 -56.69 -25.34 40.45
C PHE A 39 -57.58 -26.49 39.91
N GLY A 40 -58.90 -26.29 40.07
CA GLY A 40 -59.96 -27.17 39.57
C GLY A 40 -60.64 -27.99 40.67
N GLY A 41 -61.99 -28.00 40.70
CA GLY A 41 -62.84 -28.85 41.56
C GLY A 41 -62.31 -29.12 42.99
N ASP A 42 -62.35 -30.40 43.38
CA ASP A 42 -61.95 -30.96 44.67
C ASP A 42 -60.50 -30.62 45.08
N GLN A 43 -59.64 -30.22 44.14
CA GLN A 43 -58.24 -29.87 44.42
C GLN A 43 -58.10 -28.66 45.34
N LYS A 44 -59.06 -27.73 45.29
CA LYS A 44 -59.07 -26.53 46.15
C LYS A 44 -59.47 -26.82 47.59
N GLU A 45 -60.15 -27.94 47.82
CA GLU A 45 -60.58 -28.38 49.14
C GLU A 45 -59.56 -29.36 49.76
N LEU A 46 -58.79 -30.04 48.91
CA LEU A 46 -57.79 -31.02 49.31
C LEU A 46 -56.41 -30.40 49.58
N TYR A 47 -56.02 -29.40 48.79
CA TYR A 47 -54.68 -28.83 48.81
C TYR A 47 -54.70 -27.33 49.07
N SER A 48 -53.70 -26.84 49.79
CA SER A 48 -53.46 -25.41 50.01
C SER A 48 -52.28 -24.88 49.18
N LEU A 49 -52.03 -23.57 49.30
CA LEU A 49 -50.94 -22.88 48.60
C LEU A 49 -49.60 -23.57 48.87
N GLY A 50 -48.89 -23.90 47.79
CA GLY A 50 -47.62 -24.60 47.81
C GLY A 50 -46.45 -23.80 47.24
N ALA A 51 -45.28 -24.41 47.26
CA ALA A 51 -44.08 -23.95 46.58
C ALA A 51 -43.64 -25.01 45.57
N SER A 52 -43.29 -24.57 44.37
CA SER A 52 -42.80 -25.45 43.31
C SER A 52 -41.54 -24.89 42.68
N GLY A 53 -40.82 -25.75 41.97
CA GLY A 53 -39.67 -25.34 41.21
C GLY A 53 -39.43 -26.25 40.02
N SER A 54 -38.76 -25.70 39.01
CA SER A 54 -38.24 -26.49 37.89
C SER A 54 -36.83 -26.07 37.53
N PHE A 55 -36.05 -27.05 37.11
CA PHE A 55 -34.77 -26.91 36.47
C PHE A 55 -34.83 -27.52 35.08
N ASN A 56 -34.36 -26.78 34.07
CA ASN A 56 -34.30 -27.23 32.68
C ASN A 56 -32.91 -27.03 32.11
N ALA A 57 -32.48 -27.95 31.25
CA ALA A 57 -31.29 -27.83 30.43
C ALA A 57 -31.67 -27.97 28.95
N ASP A 58 -32.04 -26.86 28.31
CA ASP A 58 -32.55 -26.83 26.95
C ASP A 58 -31.40 -26.75 25.93
N PHE A 59 -31.31 -27.71 25.01
CA PHE A 59 -30.50 -27.61 23.79
C PHE A 59 -31.27 -26.78 22.75
N ILE A 60 -30.71 -25.64 22.35
CA ILE A 60 -31.40 -24.67 21.50
C ILE A 60 -31.00 -24.83 20.04
N PHE A 61 -32.01 -24.99 19.21
CA PHE A 61 -31.89 -25.11 17.76
C PHE A 61 -32.40 -23.83 17.09
N ALA A 62 -31.55 -23.26 16.23
CA ALA A 62 -31.82 -22.03 15.48
C ALA A 62 -32.23 -20.81 16.34
N GLY A 63 -31.85 -20.79 17.62
CA GLY A 63 -32.23 -19.73 18.57
C GLY A 63 -33.73 -19.67 18.88
N LEU A 64 -34.50 -20.68 18.45
CA LEU A 64 -35.97 -20.69 18.49
C LEU A 64 -36.50 -21.85 19.32
N ILE A 65 -36.13 -23.09 18.97
CA ILE A 65 -36.70 -24.31 19.58
C ILE A 65 -35.71 -24.87 20.58
N GLY A 66 -36.13 -25.08 21.83
CA GLY A 66 -35.35 -25.78 22.83
C GLY A 66 -35.89 -27.19 23.08
N LEU A 67 -34.99 -28.17 23.17
CA LEU A 67 -35.31 -29.54 23.59
C LEU A 67 -34.39 -29.94 24.72
N GLY A 68 -34.92 -30.48 25.81
CA GLY A 68 -34.06 -30.85 26.94
C GLY A 68 -34.79 -31.57 28.06
N PRO A 69 -34.06 -32.12 29.04
CA PRO A 69 -34.66 -32.64 30.25
C PRO A 69 -35.15 -31.51 31.17
N GLU A 70 -36.23 -31.81 31.87
CA GLU A 70 -36.77 -31.04 32.98
C GLU A 70 -36.82 -31.90 34.23
N ALA A 71 -36.35 -31.35 35.34
CA ALA A 71 -36.60 -31.86 36.69
C ALA A 71 -37.34 -30.80 37.49
N GLY A 72 -38.27 -31.20 38.35
CA GLY A 72 -39.00 -30.26 39.18
C GLY A 72 -39.46 -30.85 40.49
N TRP A 73 -39.90 -29.97 41.38
CA TRP A 73 -40.49 -30.34 42.66
C TRP A 73 -41.75 -29.52 42.92
N GLU A 74 -42.65 -30.08 43.72
CA GLU A 74 -43.91 -29.47 44.15
C GLU A 74 -44.11 -29.81 45.63
N LEU A 75 -44.32 -28.78 46.45
CA LEU A 75 -44.55 -28.87 47.89
C LEU A 75 -45.89 -28.20 48.18
N THR A 76 -46.94 -28.98 48.37
CA THR A 76 -48.26 -28.48 48.77
C THR A 76 -48.64 -29.09 50.12
N ARG A 77 -49.58 -28.50 50.85
CA ARG A 77 -50.09 -29.07 52.11
C ARG A 77 -51.50 -29.59 51.87
N VAL A 78 -51.78 -30.80 52.37
CA VAL A 78 -53.13 -31.38 52.37
C VAL A 78 -53.88 -30.88 53.60
N ASP A 79 -55.06 -30.28 53.42
CA ASP A 79 -55.77 -29.59 54.52
C ASP A 79 -56.19 -30.51 55.69
N ALA A 80 -56.22 -31.83 55.46
CA ALA A 80 -56.54 -32.84 56.47
C ALA A 80 -55.30 -33.41 57.23
N SER A 81 -54.08 -32.92 56.97
CA SER A 81 -52.83 -33.51 57.51
C SER A 81 -51.76 -32.48 57.87
N SER A 82 -50.94 -32.79 58.87
CA SER A 82 -49.74 -32.00 59.22
C SER A 82 -48.53 -32.27 58.30
N SER A 83 -48.61 -33.25 57.39
CA SER A 83 -47.53 -33.60 56.46
C SER A 83 -47.58 -32.78 55.17
N LEU A 84 -46.39 -32.47 54.63
CA LEU A 84 -46.19 -31.75 53.37
C LEU A 84 -45.90 -32.77 52.25
N PRO A 85 -46.89 -33.20 51.45
CA PRO A 85 -46.61 -34.02 50.28
C PRO A 85 -45.59 -33.37 49.35
N GLN A 86 -44.66 -34.18 48.87
CA GLN A 86 -43.62 -33.76 47.93
C GLN A 86 -43.80 -34.51 46.62
N PHE A 87 -43.97 -33.78 45.52
CA PHE A 87 -43.88 -34.37 44.19
C PHE A 87 -42.50 -34.07 43.63
N VAL A 88 -41.80 -35.07 43.13
CA VAL A 88 -40.57 -34.93 42.35
C VAL A 88 -40.87 -35.41 40.95
N ARG A 89 -40.61 -34.58 39.95
CA ARG A 89 -40.96 -34.84 38.55
C ARG A 89 -39.75 -34.81 37.65
N PHE A 90 -39.75 -35.67 36.64
CA PHE A 90 -38.73 -35.71 35.60
C PHE A 90 -39.34 -36.03 34.23
N GLY A 91 -38.86 -35.37 33.18
CA GLY A 91 -39.32 -35.64 31.82
C GLY A 91 -38.69 -34.73 30.77
N PRO A 92 -38.90 -35.02 29.47
CA PRO A 92 -38.52 -34.11 28.40
C PRO A 92 -39.39 -32.83 28.38
N ALA A 93 -38.78 -31.74 27.92
CA ALA A 93 -39.42 -30.46 27.66
C ALA A 93 -39.15 -30.01 26.22
N LEU A 94 -40.17 -29.41 25.61
CA LEU A 94 -40.10 -28.69 24.35
C LEU A 94 -40.41 -27.23 24.62
N THR A 95 -39.56 -26.33 24.12
CA THR A 95 -39.69 -24.89 24.33
C THR A 95 -39.58 -24.13 23.02
N VAL A 96 -40.24 -22.98 22.96
CA VAL A 96 -40.14 -22.01 21.86
C VAL A 96 -39.83 -20.63 22.44
N SER A 97 -38.77 -20.00 21.96
CA SER A 97 -38.26 -18.71 22.43
C SER A 97 -38.45 -17.60 21.39
N ALA A 98 -38.82 -16.41 21.83
CA ALA A 98 -38.93 -15.21 21.03
C ALA A 98 -38.22 -14.02 21.70
N TYR A 99 -37.73 -13.10 20.87
CA TYR A 99 -37.04 -11.88 21.33
C TYR A 99 -37.69 -10.65 20.66
N PRO A 100 -38.84 -10.17 21.17
CA PRO A 100 -39.56 -9.06 20.56
C PRO A 100 -38.75 -7.77 20.48
N PHE A 101 -37.90 -7.53 21.47
CA PHE A 101 -36.94 -6.43 21.54
C PHE A 101 -35.58 -6.94 22.00
N SER A 102 -34.52 -6.16 21.79
CA SER A 102 -33.13 -6.53 22.16
C SER A 102 -33.01 -7.05 23.60
N ARG A 103 -33.70 -6.41 24.55
CA ARG A 103 -33.67 -6.75 25.98
C ARG A 103 -34.91 -7.52 26.47
N VAL A 104 -35.90 -7.79 25.62
CA VAL A 104 -37.11 -8.51 26.03
C VAL A 104 -37.04 -9.94 25.51
N PHE A 105 -37.28 -10.88 26.40
CA PHE A 105 -37.29 -12.30 26.12
C PHE A 105 -38.67 -12.86 26.47
N ALA A 106 -39.20 -13.72 25.61
CA ALA A 106 -40.40 -14.49 25.88
C ALA A 106 -40.12 -15.95 25.52
N GLN A 107 -40.60 -16.89 26.33
CA GLN A 107 -40.49 -18.31 26.04
C GLN A 107 -41.77 -19.00 26.50
N ALA A 108 -42.20 -20.01 25.74
CA ALA A 108 -43.26 -20.91 26.14
C ALA A 108 -42.76 -22.35 26.03
N GLY A 109 -43.32 -23.25 26.83
CA GLY A 109 -42.95 -24.64 26.76
C GLY A 109 -44.01 -25.58 27.29
N VAL A 110 -43.85 -26.84 26.89
CA VAL A 110 -44.61 -27.98 27.39
C VAL A 110 -43.62 -29.03 27.85
N SER A 111 -43.97 -29.74 28.92
CA SER A 111 -43.18 -30.87 29.41
C SER A 111 -44.09 -31.93 29.98
N GLY A 112 -43.61 -33.15 30.03
CA GLY A 112 -44.31 -34.26 30.65
C GLY A 112 -43.40 -35.45 30.83
N GLY A 113 -43.80 -36.37 31.70
CA GLY A 113 -42.97 -37.51 32.04
C GLY A 113 -43.51 -38.23 33.27
N ILE A 114 -42.61 -38.69 34.11
CA ILE A 114 -42.93 -39.44 35.33
C ILE A 114 -42.73 -38.57 36.57
N TYR A 115 -43.57 -38.77 37.58
CA TYR A 115 -43.39 -38.16 38.90
C TYR A 115 -43.43 -39.22 40.00
N GLU A 116 -42.79 -38.91 41.12
CA GLU A 116 -42.90 -39.62 42.38
C GLU A 116 -43.51 -38.69 43.43
N TRP A 117 -44.50 -39.17 44.16
CA TRP A 117 -45.16 -38.48 45.26
C TRP A 117 -44.83 -39.18 46.58
N PHE A 118 -44.36 -38.40 47.54
CA PHE A 118 -43.99 -38.86 48.87
C PHE A 118 -44.97 -38.30 49.90
N TYR A 119 -45.71 -39.17 50.58
CA TYR A 119 -46.67 -38.78 51.61
C TYR A 119 -46.82 -39.86 52.67
N ASP A 120 -46.64 -39.49 53.93
CA ASP A 120 -46.85 -40.35 55.11
C ASP A 120 -46.20 -41.74 55.04
N GLY A 121 -44.98 -41.81 54.47
CA GLY A 121 -44.22 -43.05 54.32
C GLY A 121 -44.54 -43.86 53.06
N GLU A 122 -45.59 -43.50 52.33
CA GLU A 122 -45.96 -44.09 51.05
C GLU A 122 -45.31 -43.37 49.86
N THR A 123 -45.06 -44.11 48.78
CA THR A 123 -44.52 -43.57 47.53
C THR A 123 -45.38 -44.03 46.37
N TYR A 124 -45.91 -43.08 45.61
CA TYR A 124 -46.70 -43.34 44.40
C TYR A 124 -46.04 -42.66 43.20
N GLY A 125 -46.24 -43.19 42.00
CA GLY A 125 -45.72 -42.55 40.80
C GLY A 125 -46.57 -42.84 39.58
N ASP A 126 -46.74 -41.82 38.74
CA ASP A 126 -47.55 -41.86 37.54
C ASP A 126 -47.07 -40.78 36.55
N PHE A 127 -47.86 -40.51 35.51
CA PHE A 127 -47.58 -39.51 34.52
C PHE A 127 -47.98 -38.10 34.95
N TRP A 128 -47.17 -37.12 34.55
CA TRP A 128 -47.50 -35.71 34.68
C TRP A 128 -47.29 -34.99 33.35
N TYR A 129 -47.95 -33.85 33.21
CA TYR A 129 -47.70 -32.91 32.13
C TYR A 129 -47.93 -31.48 32.60
N ARG A 130 -47.24 -30.52 31.98
CA ARG A 130 -47.41 -29.09 32.25
C ARG A 130 -47.24 -28.27 30.98
N ALA A 131 -47.83 -27.08 31.01
CA ALA A 131 -47.55 -26.01 30.05
C ALA A 131 -47.16 -24.75 30.83
N TRP A 132 -46.23 -23.97 30.31
CA TRP A 132 -45.78 -22.74 30.95
C TRP A 132 -45.38 -21.69 29.92
N GLY A 133 -45.40 -20.44 30.35
CA GLY A 133 -44.93 -19.29 29.60
C GLY A 133 -44.16 -18.35 30.52
N GLU A 134 -43.15 -17.70 29.97
CA GLU A 134 -42.37 -16.70 30.67
C GLU A 134 -42.05 -15.50 29.78
N ALA A 135 -41.97 -14.34 30.40
CA ALA A 135 -41.56 -13.09 29.77
C ALA A 135 -40.66 -12.31 30.71
N GLY A 136 -39.56 -11.76 30.18
CA GLY A 136 -38.51 -11.21 31.01
C GLY A 136 -37.54 -10.29 30.30
N PHE A 137 -36.50 -9.96 31.05
CA PHE A 137 -35.47 -9.01 30.66
C PHE A 137 -34.09 -9.69 30.54
N ARG A 138 -33.37 -9.36 29.47
CA ARG A 138 -32.00 -9.82 29.20
C ARG A 138 -31.01 -8.78 29.70
N PHE A 139 -30.25 -9.14 30.73
CA PHE A 139 -29.22 -8.26 31.30
C PHE A 139 -27.94 -8.31 30.48
N SER A 140 -27.54 -9.52 30.09
CA SER A 140 -26.40 -9.80 29.23
C SER A 140 -26.82 -10.78 28.12
N PRO A 141 -25.94 -11.08 27.16
CA PRO A 141 -26.20 -12.16 26.19
C PRO A 141 -26.47 -13.52 26.85
N SER A 142 -25.83 -13.79 27.99
CA SER A 142 -25.91 -15.05 28.72
C SER A 142 -26.98 -15.10 29.81
N MET A 143 -27.42 -13.97 30.38
CA MET A 143 -28.29 -13.96 31.57
C MET A 143 -29.61 -13.25 31.34
N SER A 144 -30.70 -13.90 31.73
CA SER A 144 -32.06 -13.34 31.70
C SER A 144 -32.80 -13.61 33.00
N VAL A 145 -33.66 -12.68 33.41
CA VAL A 145 -34.65 -12.90 34.48
C VAL A 145 -36.04 -12.68 33.91
N SER A 146 -36.95 -13.62 34.14
CA SER A 146 -38.33 -13.59 33.63
C SER A 146 -39.35 -13.83 34.73
N ALA A 147 -40.54 -13.27 34.56
CA ALA A 147 -41.73 -13.74 35.25
C ALA A 147 -42.27 -14.96 34.49
N ALA A 148 -42.52 -16.05 35.21
CA ALA A 148 -43.01 -17.29 34.65
C ALA A 148 -44.35 -17.66 35.27
N ALA A 149 -45.28 -18.14 34.45
CA ALA A 149 -46.54 -18.72 34.89
C ALA A 149 -46.78 -20.03 34.16
N GLY A 150 -47.48 -20.95 34.80
CA GLY A 150 -47.76 -22.26 34.21
C GLY A 150 -48.93 -22.96 34.83
N TRP A 151 -49.23 -24.11 34.26
CA TRP A 151 -50.21 -25.06 34.74
C TRP A 151 -49.61 -26.45 34.67
N SER A 152 -49.71 -27.22 35.76
CA SER A 152 -49.25 -28.61 35.82
C SER A 152 -50.33 -29.53 36.35
N THR A 153 -50.43 -30.73 35.78
CA THR A 153 -51.31 -31.81 36.21
C THR A 153 -50.51 -33.08 36.44
N TYR A 154 -50.76 -33.71 37.58
CA TYR A 154 -50.23 -35.01 38.00
C TYR A 154 -51.38 -36.01 37.96
N LEU A 155 -51.29 -37.01 37.08
CA LEU A 155 -52.36 -38.00 36.88
C LEU A 155 -52.34 -39.04 37.98
N PHE A 156 -53.49 -39.67 38.23
CA PHE A 156 -53.61 -40.80 39.14
C PHE A 156 -54.39 -41.91 38.45
N ASN A 157 -53.74 -43.03 38.18
CA ASN A 157 -54.38 -44.18 37.56
C ASN A 157 -55.27 -44.91 38.58
N ALA A 158 -56.58 -44.71 38.43
CA ALA A 158 -57.61 -45.31 39.25
C ALA A 158 -57.86 -46.78 38.87
N SER A 159 -57.05 -47.69 39.41
CA SER A 159 -57.51 -49.06 39.69
C SER A 159 -58.13 -49.20 41.08
N VAL A 160 -58.27 -48.07 41.83
CA VAL A 160 -58.67 -48.06 43.25
C VAL A 160 -59.74 -47.01 43.62
N ASN A 161 -60.12 -46.04 42.77
CA ASN A 161 -61.14 -45.02 43.11
C ASN A 161 -62.21 -44.85 42.02
N GLU A 162 -63.49 -44.84 42.42
CA GLU A 162 -64.66 -44.71 41.53
C GLU A 162 -64.86 -43.29 40.94
N THR A 163 -64.01 -42.32 41.31
CA THR A 163 -64.05 -40.92 40.83
C THR A 163 -62.70 -40.53 40.19
N GLY A 164 -62.54 -40.80 38.89
CA GLY A 164 -61.27 -40.67 38.14
C GLY A 164 -60.80 -39.23 37.87
N GLY A 165 -60.27 -38.53 38.88
CA GLY A 165 -59.64 -37.21 38.76
C GLY A 165 -58.09 -37.22 38.86
N PRO A 166 -57.42 -36.11 38.52
CA PRO A 166 -55.97 -35.98 38.70
C PRO A 166 -55.57 -35.98 40.18
N MET A 167 -54.36 -36.45 40.49
CA MET A 167 -53.80 -36.43 41.84
C MET A 167 -53.60 -35.01 42.37
N TYR A 168 -53.07 -34.15 41.50
CA TYR A 168 -52.86 -32.74 41.75
C TYR A 168 -52.96 -31.96 40.43
N SER A 169 -53.65 -30.82 40.44
CA SER A 169 -53.63 -29.85 39.35
C SER A 169 -53.48 -28.45 39.94
N GLY A 170 -52.52 -27.68 39.43
CA GLY A 170 -52.19 -26.38 39.98
C GLY A 170 -51.70 -25.39 38.92
N LEU A 171 -52.02 -24.12 39.15
CA LEU A 171 -51.39 -22.99 38.49
C LEU A 171 -50.12 -22.61 39.25
N SER A 172 -49.07 -22.24 38.54
CA SER A 172 -47.83 -21.77 39.15
C SER A 172 -47.47 -20.36 38.65
N ALA A 173 -46.84 -19.57 39.51
CA ALA A 173 -46.33 -18.25 39.17
C ALA A 173 -45.05 -17.95 39.94
N GLY A 174 -44.03 -17.39 39.29
CA GLY A 174 -42.76 -17.09 39.95
C GLY A 174 -41.76 -16.37 39.07
N LEU A 175 -40.51 -16.36 39.52
CA LEU A 175 -39.38 -15.77 38.80
C LEU A 175 -38.47 -16.88 38.26
N SER A 176 -37.94 -16.66 37.08
CA SER A 176 -37.10 -17.60 36.36
C SER A 176 -35.76 -16.96 36.08
N LEU A 177 -34.68 -17.66 36.42
CA LEU A 177 -33.32 -17.29 36.09
C LEU A 177 -32.85 -18.21 34.95
N ARG A 178 -32.42 -17.60 33.84
CA ARG A 178 -31.90 -18.32 32.68
C ARG A 178 -30.45 -17.95 32.42
N TYR A 179 -29.59 -18.97 32.29
CA TYR A 179 -28.20 -18.85 31.89
C TYR A 179 -27.96 -19.59 30.57
N LEU A 180 -27.59 -18.86 29.53
CA LEU A 180 -27.26 -19.36 28.21
C LEU A 180 -25.75 -19.56 28.09
N LEU A 181 -25.35 -20.81 27.87
CA LEU A 181 -23.99 -21.20 27.54
C LEU A 181 -23.89 -21.37 26.02
N ASP A 182 -23.15 -20.46 25.39
CA ASP A 182 -22.85 -20.51 23.96
C ASP A 182 -21.46 -21.14 23.77
N THR A 183 -21.39 -22.23 23.02
CA THR A 183 -20.13 -22.92 22.70
C THR A 183 -19.42 -22.36 21.46
N ARG A 184 -19.99 -21.34 20.79
CA ARG A 184 -19.27 -20.62 19.74
C ARG A 184 -18.01 -19.99 20.32
N SER A 185 -16.92 -20.03 19.55
CA SER A 185 -15.75 -19.21 19.83
C SER A 185 -16.21 -17.76 20.04
N SER A 186 -15.63 -17.08 21.02
CA SER A 186 -15.92 -15.69 21.41
C SER A 186 -15.71 -14.63 20.31
N THR A 187 -15.58 -15.04 19.05
CA THR A 187 -15.23 -14.24 17.86
C THR A 187 -16.37 -13.35 17.36
N GLY A 188 -17.41 -13.14 18.15
CA GLY A 188 -18.46 -12.16 17.88
C GLY A 188 -19.38 -12.50 16.70
N GLY A 189 -20.64 -12.11 16.80
CA GLY A 189 -21.66 -12.34 15.77
C GLY A 189 -21.70 -11.27 14.68
N VAL A 190 -20.58 -10.64 14.31
CA VAL A 190 -20.59 -9.58 13.28
C VAL A 190 -19.82 -10.02 12.05
N ASP A 191 -20.47 -9.99 10.89
CA ASP A 191 -19.84 -10.27 9.59
C ASP A 191 -19.32 -8.97 8.98
N ALA A 192 -18.23 -9.07 8.22
CA ALA A 192 -17.63 -7.97 7.47
C ALA A 192 -17.31 -8.45 6.06
N LEU A 193 -17.87 -7.79 5.04
CA LEU A 193 -17.60 -8.07 3.64
C LEU A 193 -16.93 -6.84 3.01
N LEU A 194 -15.66 -6.98 2.65
CA LEU A 194 -14.92 -5.92 1.94
C LEU A 194 -15.35 -5.88 0.47
N HIS A 195 -15.76 -4.70 0.01
CA HIS A 195 -15.90 -4.35 -1.38
C HIS A 195 -14.77 -3.40 -1.74
N GLN A 196 -13.78 -3.89 -2.47
CA GLN A 196 -12.66 -3.11 -2.95
C GLN A 196 -13.04 -2.46 -4.29
N ASP A 197 -12.82 -1.15 -4.41
CA ASP A 197 -13.17 -0.42 -5.63
C ASP A 197 -12.23 -0.80 -6.77
N GLU A 198 -10.93 -0.94 -6.45
CA GLU A 198 -9.89 -1.41 -7.36
C GLU A 198 -8.69 -1.99 -6.61
N PRO A 199 -7.85 -2.83 -7.25
CA PRO A 199 -6.62 -3.32 -6.67
C PRO A 199 -5.71 -2.17 -6.20
N VAL A 200 -5.02 -2.39 -5.08
CA VAL A 200 -4.11 -1.39 -4.50
C VAL A 200 -2.92 -1.17 -5.43
N PHE A 201 -2.51 0.08 -5.62
CA PHE A 201 -1.26 0.43 -6.31
C PHE A 201 -0.08 0.44 -5.33
N PRO A 202 0.90 -0.46 -5.45
CA PRO A 202 2.03 -0.51 -4.52
C PRO A 202 2.90 0.74 -4.51
N LEU A 203 2.97 1.48 -5.63
CA LEU A 203 3.82 2.66 -5.77
C LEU A 203 3.34 3.82 -4.91
N VAL A 204 2.02 4.03 -4.85
CA VAL A 204 1.36 5.14 -4.15
C VAL A 204 0.64 4.68 -2.90
N TYR A 205 1.16 3.62 -2.27
CA TYR A 205 0.53 2.96 -1.11
C TYR A 205 0.22 3.90 0.06
N SER A 206 0.98 5.00 0.21
CA SER A 206 0.79 6.01 1.24
C SER A 206 -0.52 6.80 1.10
N VAL A 207 -1.07 6.90 -0.12
CA VAL A 207 -2.31 7.65 -0.40
C VAL A 207 -3.53 7.00 0.28
N TYR A 208 -3.50 5.68 0.50
CA TYR A 208 -4.59 4.93 1.11
C TYR A 208 -4.77 5.19 2.61
N ARG A 209 -3.88 5.99 3.23
CA ARG A 209 -4.08 6.46 4.61
C ARG A 209 -5.24 7.45 4.68
N ASP A 210 -5.37 8.29 3.67
CA ASP A 210 -6.39 9.35 3.60
C ASP A 210 -7.49 9.05 2.57
N SER A 211 -7.17 8.21 1.57
CA SER A 211 -8.11 7.79 0.52
C SER A 211 -8.63 6.38 0.75
N SER A 212 -9.92 6.17 0.51
CA SER A 212 -10.55 4.86 0.67
C SER A 212 -10.08 3.88 -0.40
N LEU A 213 -9.76 2.64 -0.02
CA LEU A 213 -9.54 1.53 -0.97
C LEU A 213 -10.85 0.83 -1.40
N GLY A 214 -11.96 1.21 -0.76
CA GLY A 214 -13.29 0.65 -1.00
C GLY A 214 -14.19 0.85 0.21
N SER A 215 -15.17 -0.04 0.39
CA SER A 215 -16.07 -0.01 1.54
C SER A 215 -16.21 -1.39 2.16
N VAL A 216 -16.44 -1.45 3.47
CA VAL A 216 -16.76 -2.69 4.17
C VAL A 216 -18.22 -2.67 4.59
N ARG A 217 -18.96 -3.72 4.22
CA ARG A 217 -20.32 -3.97 4.68
C ARG A 217 -20.29 -4.76 5.97
N ILE A 218 -20.68 -4.11 7.07
CA ILE A 218 -20.80 -4.72 8.40
C ILE A 218 -22.22 -5.20 8.59
N THR A 219 -22.40 -6.48 8.93
CA THR A 219 -23.73 -7.08 9.16
C THR A 219 -23.85 -7.64 10.58
N ASN A 220 -24.87 -7.20 11.30
CA ASN A 220 -25.12 -7.66 12.67
C ASN A 220 -25.83 -9.03 12.68
N GLN A 221 -25.10 -10.10 12.98
CA GLN A 221 -25.63 -11.46 13.25
C GLN A 221 -25.78 -11.78 14.74
N GLU A 222 -25.56 -10.81 15.63
CA GLU A 222 -25.80 -10.97 17.06
C GLU A 222 -27.29 -11.19 17.36
N THR A 223 -27.55 -11.69 18.57
CA THR A 223 -28.92 -11.97 19.02
C THR A 223 -29.75 -10.70 19.31
N ALA A 224 -29.11 -9.53 19.35
CA ALA A 224 -29.67 -8.22 19.71
C ALA A 224 -29.03 -7.09 18.87
N GLU A 225 -29.51 -5.86 19.02
CA GLU A 225 -28.80 -4.69 18.50
C GLU A 225 -27.39 -4.57 19.10
N ILE A 226 -26.46 -4.08 18.30
CA ILE A 226 -25.11 -3.75 18.73
C ILE A 226 -24.92 -2.24 18.71
N ARG A 227 -24.09 -1.74 19.62
CA ARG A 227 -23.82 -0.31 19.81
C ARG A 227 -22.33 -0.03 19.78
N ASN A 228 -21.96 1.21 19.49
CA ASN A 228 -20.57 1.68 19.44
C ASN A 228 -19.69 0.79 18.55
N VAL A 229 -20.21 0.41 17.38
CA VAL A 229 -19.46 -0.42 16.43
C VAL A 229 -18.28 0.39 15.92
N ARG A 230 -17.06 -0.04 16.16
CA ARG A 230 -15.83 0.55 15.63
C ARG A 230 -15.15 -0.46 14.74
N VAL A 231 -14.80 -0.02 13.55
CA VAL A 231 -14.20 -0.87 12.53
C VAL A 231 -12.78 -0.40 12.25
N SER A 232 -11.85 -1.34 12.30
CA SER A 232 -10.45 -1.10 11.99
C SER A 232 -9.93 -2.12 10.99
N PHE A 233 -8.92 -1.73 10.21
CA PHE A 233 -8.27 -2.54 9.20
C PHE A 233 -6.79 -2.78 9.58
N ARG A 234 -6.31 -4.00 9.36
CA ARG A 234 -4.88 -4.35 9.44
C ARG A 234 -4.55 -5.50 8.51
N ALA A 235 -3.30 -5.60 8.06
CA ALA A 235 -2.86 -6.66 7.16
C ALA A 235 -1.42 -7.11 7.43
N GLY A 236 -1.16 -7.73 8.58
CA GLY A 236 0.15 -8.32 8.93
C GLY A 236 1.32 -7.38 8.60
N ASP A 237 2.32 -7.89 7.87
CA ASP A 237 3.49 -7.14 7.45
C ASP A 237 3.20 -6.07 6.37
N TYR A 238 2.03 -6.12 5.72
CA TYR A 238 1.64 -5.18 4.66
C TYR A 238 1.07 -3.87 5.18
N THR A 239 0.78 -3.76 6.48
CA THR A 239 0.37 -2.49 7.11
C THR A 239 1.35 -2.09 8.20
N ALA A 240 1.72 -0.82 8.26
CA ALA A 240 2.55 -0.29 9.33
C ALA A 240 1.81 -0.20 10.68
N SER A 241 0.49 -0.03 10.66
CA SER A 241 -0.34 0.05 11.86
C SER A 241 -1.78 -0.43 11.62
N THR A 242 -2.53 -0.68 12.70
CA THR A 242 -3.98 -0.91 12.62
C THR A 242 -4.69 0.42 12.49
N VAL A 243 -5.48 0.59 11.43
CA VAL A 243 -6.13 1.87 11.10
C VAL A 243 -7.60 1.83 11.49
N PHE A 244 -8.07 2.86 12.19
CA PHE A 244 -9.48 3.06 12.45
C PHE A 244 -10.17 3.63 11.20
N CYS A 245 -11.13 2.89 10.64
CA CYS A 245 -11.82 3.26 9.40
C CYS A 245 -13.11 4.04 9.67
N GLY A 246 -13.82 3.73 10.77
CA GLY A 246 -15.05 4.43 11.12
C GLY A 246 -15.90 3.72 12.17
N SER A 247 -17.06 4.30 12.47
CA SER A 247 -17.97 3.78 13.49
C SER A 247 -19.44 3.90 13.13
N ILE A 248 -20.24 2.94 13.58
CA ILE A 248 -21.71 2.94 13.51
C ILE A 248 -22.25 3.02 14.95
N PRO A 249 -22.98 4.08 15.33
CA PRO A 249 -23.47 4.26 16.70
C PRO A 249 -24.37 3.11 17.18
N VAL A 250 -25.32 2.69 16.33
CA VAL A 250 -26.26 1.59 16.62
C VAL A 250 -26.51 0.83 15.33
N LEU A 251 -26.40 -0.50 15.38
CA LEU A 251 -26.77 -1.38 14.28
C LEU A 251 -27.78 -2.41 14.77
N ALA A 252 -29.01 -2.31 14.26
CA ALA A 252 -30.10 -3.21 14.63
C ALA A 252 -29.80 -4.66 14.19
N LYS A 253 -30.45 -5.62 14.85
CA LYS A 253 -30.31 -7.05 14.55
C LYS A 253 -30.61 -7.34 13.07
N ARG A 254 -29.75 -8.13 12.42
CA ARG A 254 -29.80 -8.48 10.97
C ARG A 254 -29.74 -7.28 10.01
N LYS A 255 -29.39 -6.07 10.48
CA LYS A 255 -29.15 -4.92 9.60
C LYS A 255 -27.68 -4.80 9.29
N SER A 256 -27.40 -4.07 8.21
CA SER A 256 -26.05 -3.82 7.72
C SER A 256 -25.79 -2.32 7.63
N GLY A 257 -24.52 -1.94 7.69
CA GLY A 257 -24.04 -0.58 7.42
C GLY A 257 -22.69 -0.64 6.72
N ASP A 258 -22.45 0.33 5.85
CA ASP A 258 -21.24 0.41 5.04
C ASP A 258 -20.30 1.49 5.63
N ILE A 259 -18.99 1.19 5.68
CA ILE A 259 -17.95 2.11 6.17
C ILE A 259 -16.82 2.17 5.13
N PRO A 260 -16.31 3.36 4.75
CA PRO A 260 -15.13 3.46 3.89
C PRO A 260 -13.91 2.84 4.57
N VAL A 261 -13.05 2.16 3.81
CA VAL A 261 -11.86 1.48 4.34
C VAL A 261 -10.60 2.22 3.91
N THR A 262 -9.89 2.79 4.88
CA THR A 262 -8.54 3.32 4.71
C THR A 262 -7.51 2.35 5.31
N ALA A 263 -6.28 2.43 4.82
CA ALA A 263 -5.20 1.53 5.21
C ALA A 263 -3.85 2.25 5.26
N ASP A 264 -3.06 1.94 6.28
CA ASP A 264 -1.71 2.44 6.46
C ASP A 264 -0.72 1.39 5.96
N PHE A 265 -0.65 1.21 4.64
CA PHE A 265 0.20 0.20 4.02
C PHE A 265 1.69 0.44 4.32
N SER A 266 2.47 -0.62 4.40
CA SER A 266 3.93 -0.59 4.55
C SER A 266 4.62 -0.73 3.18
N GLU A 267 5.92 -0.47 3.12
CA GLU A 267 6.75 -0.69 1.93
C GLU A 267 6.73 -2.16 1.45
N ALA A 268 6.34 -3.13 2.30
CA ALA A 268 6.27 -4.54 1.93
C ALA A 268 5.31 -4.81 0.75
N ILE A 269 4.31 -3.94 0.52
CA ILE A 269 3.42 -4.08 -0.63
C ILE A 269 4.15 -3.88 -1.98
N GLN A 270 5.33 -3.27 -2.01
CA GLN A 270 6.12 -3.10 -3.23
C GLN A 270 6.82 -4.39 -3.68
N GLN A 271 6.75 -5.48 -2.90
CA GLN A 271 7.36 -6.77 -3.24
C GLN A 271 6.60 -7.57 -4.30
N PHE A 272 5.33 -7.23 -4.58
CA PHE A 272 4.52 -7.96 -5.55
C PHE A 272 5.03 -7.75 -6.98
N THR A 273 5.61 -8.80 -7.57
CA THR A 273 6.09 -8.80 -8.96
C THR A 273 5.01 -9.12 -9.98
N GLU A 274 3.90 -9.72 -9.54
CA GLU A 274 2.70 -10.02 -10.32
C GLU A 274 1.48 -9.49 -9.57
N ASN A 275 0.35 -9.34 -10.27
CA ASN A 275 -0.91 -8.97 -9.61
C ASN A 275 -1.23 -10.03 -8.55
N GLY A 276 -1.52 -9.57 -7.35
CA GLY A 276 -1.53 -10.42 -6.17
C GLY A 276 -2.75 -10.22 -5.31
N LYS A 277 -2.88 -11.11 -4.33
CA LYS A 277 -3.84 -11.00 -3.25
C LYS A 277 -3.14 -11.30 -1.93
N PHE A 278 -3.44 -10.55 -0.89
CA PHE A 278 -2.91 -10.81 0.45
C PHE A 278 -4.02 -10.85 1.50
N PRO A 279 -3.87 -11.68 2.53
CA PRO A 279 -4.82 -11.73 3.63
C PRO A 279 -4.72 -10.47 4.49
N ALA A 280 -5.87 -9.97 4.91
CA ALA A 280 -6.02 -8.87 5.84
C ALA A 280 -7.16 -9.17 6.82
N GLU A 281 -7.35 -8.31 7.82
CA GLU A 281 -8.33 -8.50 8.87
C GLU A 281 -9.13 -7.22 9.11
N MET A 282 -10.45 -7.39 9.16
CA MET A 282 -11.38 -6.39 9.69
C MET A 282 -11.60 -6.67 11.17
N VAL A 283 -11.14 -5.75 12.02
CA VAL A 283 -11.33 -5.82 13.47
C VAL A 283 -12.53 -4.95 13.83
N VAL A 284 -13.61 -5.60 14.27
CA VAL A 284 -14.87 -4.95 14.66
C VAL A 284 -15.05 -5.07 16.16
N SER A 285 -14.91 -3.96 16.87
CA SER A 285 -15.24 -3.89 18.30
C SER A 285 -16.62 -3.27 18.49
N TYR A 286 -17.45 -3.83 19.37
CA TYR A 286 -18.81 -3.36 19.61
C TYR A 286 -19.34 -3.80 20.97
N THR A 287 -20.45 -3.20 21.38
CA THR A 287 -21.16 -3.55 22.61
C THR A 287 -22.48 -4.23 22.30
N VAL A 288 -22.70 -5.43 22.86
CA VAL A 288 -23.98 -6.16 22.78
C VAL A 288 -24.54 -6.35 24.19
N LEU A 289 -25.75 -5.83 24.43
CA LEU A 289 -26.41 -5.89 25.74
C LEU A 289 -25.60 -5.35 26.94
N GLY A 290 -24.51 -4.61 26.73
CA GLY A 290 -23.63 -4.06 27.77
C GLY A 290 -22.27 -4.75 27.87
N GLU A 291 -22.08 -5.87 27.18
CA GLU A 291 -20.82 -6.61 27.08
C GLU A 291 -20.02 -6.12 25.87
N GLN A 292 -18.73 -5.84 26.05
CA GLN A 292 -17.82 -5.53 24.95
C GLN A 292 -17.39 -6.82 24.25
N ARG A 293 -17.44 -6.82 22.92
CA ARG A 293 -17.01 -7.93 22.08
C ARG A 293 -16.14 -7.42 20.94
N GLU A 294 -15.29 -8.31 20.46
CA GLU A 294 -14.47 -8.10 19.28
C GLU A 294 -14.70 -9.26 18.30
N SER A 295 -14.91 -8.91 17.04
CA SER A 295 -14.98 -9.85 15.92
C SER A 295 -13.86 -9.54 14.95
N VAL A 296 -13.02 -10.53 14.66
CA VAL A 296 -11.96 -10.43 13.65
C VAL A 296 -12.40 -11.23 12.44
N ARG A 297 -12.57 -10.55 11.30
CA ARG A 297 -13.00 -11.17 10.04
C ARG A 297 -11.87 -11.12 9.02
N PRO A 298 -11.40 -12.28 8.53
CA PRO A 298 -10.41 -12.29 7.47
C PRO A 298 -11.05 -11.75 6.20
N VAL A 299 -10.32 -10.87 5.52
CA VAL A 299 -10.65 -10.34 4.21
C VAL A 299 -9.44 -10.52 3.30
N VAL A 300 -9.66 -10.46 1.99
CA VAL A 300 -8.59 -10.56 1.00
C VAL A 300 -8.53 -9.23 0.26
N VAL A 301 -7.35 -8.63 0.21
CA VAL A 301 -7.11 -7.39 -0.54
C VAL A 301 -6.35 -7.73 -1.80
N GLU A 302 -6.82 -7.20 -2.92
CA GLU A 302 -6.17 -7.31 -4.22
C GLU A 302 -5.17 -6.17 -4.40
N THR A 303 -4.04 -6.48 -5.04
CA THR A 303 -2.99 -5.51 -5.35
C THR A 303 -2.53 -5.69 -6.78
N TYR A 304 -2.24 -4.59 -7.46
CA TYR A 304 -1.46 -4.65 -8.69
C TYR A 304 -0.02 -5.05 -8.38
N ASN A 305 0.70 -5.45 -9.42
CA ASN A 305 2.14 -5.59 -9.36
C ASN A 305 2.83 -4.21 -9.22
N ARG A 306 4.07 -4.21 -8.74
CA ARG A 306 4.87 -3.00 -8.47
C ARG A 306 5.21 -2.16 -9.70
N ASN A 307 5.02 -2.68 -10.91
CA ASN A 307 5.28 -1.99 -12.17
C ASN A 307 4.04 -1.23 -12.67
N MET A 308 2.87 -1.48 -12.08
CA MET A 308 1.62 -0.89 -12.55
C MET A 308 1.43 0.54 -12.03
N ALA A 309 1.14 1.47 -12.92
CA ALA A 309 0.82 2.86 -12.59
C ALA A 309 -0.25 3.46 -13.53
N ARG A 310 -0.86 4.56 -13.07
CA ARG A 310 -1.74 5.41 -13.88
C ARG A 310 -1.03 6.71 -14.21
N TRP A 311 -1.10 7.13 -15.47
CA TRP A 311 -0.45 8.34 -15.99
C TRP A 311 -1.34 9.60 -15.92
N THR A 312 -2.34 9.64 -15.04
CA THR A 312 -3.20 10.83 -14.87
C THR A 312 -2.42 12.06 -14.43
N ASP A 313 -1.30 11.85 -13.73
CA ASP A 313 -0.30 12.85 -13.41
C ASP A 313 1.06 12.34 -13.87
N SER A 314 1.63 12.99 -14.89
CA SER A 314 2.93 12.65 -15.49
C SER A 314 4.05 12.55 -14.45
N ARG A 315 3.95 13.26 -13.32
CA ARG A 315 4.95 13.26 -12.24
C ARG A 315 5.10 11.92 -11.53
N ILE A 316 4.12 11.01 -11.64
CA ILE A 316 4.20 9.68 -11.02
C ILE A 316 5.41 8.88 -11.50
N LEU A 317 5.85 9.11 -12.75
CA LEU A 317 7.03 8.49 -13.36
C LEU A 317 8.32 8.78 -12.59
N ALA A 318 8.40 9.93 -11.92
CA ALA A 318 9.54 10.27 -11.07
C ALA A 318 9.75 9.21 -9.97
N SER A 319 8.70 8.54 -9.52
CA SER A 319 8.80 7.46 -8.53
C SER A 319 9.57 6.24 -9.05
N PHE A 320 9.57 5.98 -10.36
CA PHE A 320 10.33 4.88 -10.96
C PHE A 320 11.82 5.22 -11.13
N ILE A 321 12.14 6.52 -11.20
CA ILE A 321 13.50 7.02 -11.40
C ILE A 321 14.28 6.94 -10.09
N SER A 322 15.07 5.87 -9.96
CA SER A 322 15.77 5.50 -8.72
C SER A 322 17.29 5.72 -8.84
N PRO A 323 17.81 6.96 -8.66
CA PRO A 323 19.22 7.28 -8.92
C PRO A 323 20.20 6.62 -7.95
N ASN A 324 19.72 6.22 -6.75
CA ASN A 324 20.53 5.58 -5.72
C ASN A 324 20.46 4.05 -5.77
N ALA A 325 19.77 3.47 -6.77
CA ALA A 325 19.74 2.03 -6.96
C ALA A 325 21.18 1.51 -7.24
N PRO A 326 21.64 0.42 -6.59
CA PRO A 326 22.99 -0.09 -6.75
C PRO A 326 23.40 -0.35 -8.21
N GLU A 327 22.46 -0.81 -9.05
CA GLU A 327 22.65 -1.14 -10.46
C GLU A 327 22.88 0.12 -11.30
N VAL A 328 22.14 1.20 -11.00
CA VAL A 328 22.30 2.52 -11.61
C VAL A 328 23.65 3.11 -11.22
N LEU A 329 24.02 3.02 -9.94
CA LEU A 329 25.31 3.50 -9.44
C LEU A 329 26.50 2.72 -10.02
N ASP A 330 26.41 1.39 -10.14
CA ASP A 330 27.52 0.59 -10.73
C ASP A 330 27.82 1.03 -12.17
N LEU A 331 26.78 1.16 -13.01
CA LEU A 331 26.95 1.59 -14.40
C LEU A 331 27.41 3.07 -14.47
N SER A 332 26.76 3.97 -13.74
CA SER A 332 27.06 5.40 -13.84
C SER A 332 28.47 5.74 -13.32
N LYS A 333 28.91 5.12 -12.22
CA LYS A 333 30.27 5.33 -11.70
C LYS A 333 31.34 4.70 -12.59
N TYR A 334 31.06 3.56 -13.23
CA TYR A 334 31.96 2.99 -14.23
C TYR A 334 32.16 3.96 -15.41
N VAL A 335 31.07 4.44 -16.00
CA VAL A 335 31.12 5.33 -17.17
C VAL A 335 31.75 6.69 -16.83
N VAL A 336 31.36 7.30 -15.70
CA VAL A 336 31.95 8.59 -15.28
C VAL A 336 33.41 8.44 -14.88
N GLY A 337 33.82 7.31 -14.31
CA GLY A 337 35.22 7.01 -14.00
C GLY A 337 36.10 7.10 -15.25
N MET A 338 35.66 6.47 -16.34
CA MET A 338 36.30 6.51 -17.65
C MET A 338 36.30 7.92 -18.30
N ALA A 339 35.22 8.67 -18.10
CA ALA A 339 35.05 9.99 -18.72
C ALA A 339 35.98 11.05 -18.12
N ARG A 340 36.26 11.00 -16.81
CA ARG A 340 37.01 12.04 -16.06
C ARG A 340 38.37 12.39 -16.66
N ASP A 341 39.11 11.38 -17.12
CA ASP A 341 40.46 11.58 -17.67
C ASP A 341 40.45 12.06 -19.14
N ARG A 342 39.28 12.13 -19.76
CA ARG A 342 39.08 12.45 -21.19
C ARG A 342 38.23 13.70 -21.42
N LEU A 343 37.82 14.39 -20.34
CA LEU A 343 37.05 15.62 -20.47
C LEU A 343 37.90 16.75 -21.06
N ARG A 344 37.28 17.53 -21.95
CA ARG A 344 37.84 18.77 -22.48
C ARG A 344 37.38 19.92 -21.61
N THR A 345 38.30 20.66 -20.99
CA THR A 345 37.95 21.73 -20.03
C THR A 345 37.31 22.95 -20.69
N GLY A 346 37.48 23.12 -22.01
CA GLY A 346 36.81 24.17 -22.78
C GLY A 346 35.31 23.92 -22.98
N LEU A 347 34.84 22.68 -22.81
CA LEU A 347 33.46 22.28 -23.06
C LEU A 347 32.67 22.09 -21.76
N ASN A 348 31.34 22.16 -21.85
CA ASN A 348 30.49 21.92 -20.69
C ASN A 348 30.67 20.50 -20.13
N ARG A 349 30.84 20.38 -18.81
CA ARG A 349 31.08 19.11 -18.12
C ARG A 349 29.85 18.20 -18.13
N ASN A 350 28.67 18.75 -17.84
CA ASN A 350 27.43 17.97 -17.75
C ASN A 350 27.07 17.40 -19.12
N MET A 351 27.22 18.18 -20.20
CA MET A 351 27.04 17.70 -21.57
C MET A 351 27.97 16.54 -21.91
N GLN A 352 29.25 16.63 -21.55
CA GLN A 352 30.20 15.55 -21.81
C GLN A 352 29.82 14.28 -21.04
N PHE A 353 29.47 14.39 -19.75
CA PHE A 353 29.01 13.22 -18.98
C PHE A 353 27.70 12.64 -19.51
N ALA A 354 26.75 13.47 -19.91
CA ALA A 354 25.52 13.03 -20.57
C ALA A 354 25.82 12.28 -21.87
N MET A 355 26.76 12.77 -22.70
CA MET A 355 27.23 12.05 -23.89
C MET A 355 27.79 10.68 -23.55
N TYR A 356 28.66 10.57 -22.53
CA TYR A 356 29.22 9.29 -22.10
C TYR A 356 28.14 8.32 -21.61
N LEU A 357 27.19 8.78 -20.79
CA LEU A 357 26.10 7.94 -20.27
C LEU A 357 25.15 7.49 -21.39
N PHE A 358 24.76 8.40 -22.29
CA PHE A 358 23.87 8.11 -23.40
C PHE A 358 24.51 7.13 -24.41
N GLU A 359 25.76 7.37 -24.79
CA GLU A 359 26.50 6.47 -25.69
C GLU A 359 26.78 5.12 -25.04
N SER A 360 26.96 5.07 -23.72
CA SER A 360 27.04 3.81 -22.98
C SER A 360 25.74 3.00 -23.12
N LEU A 361 24.57 3.62 -22.94
CA LEU A 361 23.28 2.94 -23.13
C LEU A 361 23.11 2.42 -24.57
N ARG A 362 23.47 3.24 -25.55
CA ARG A 362 23.42 2.85 -26.97
C ARG A 362 24.32 1.65 -27.28
N ILE A 363 25.56 1.66 -26.78
CA ILE A 363 26.56 0.61 -27.02
C ILE A 363 26.24 -0.66 -26.24
N SER A 364 25.60 -0.55 -25.07
CA SER A 364 25.03 -1.69 -24.35
C SER A 364 23.93 -2.41 -25.16
N GLY A 365 23.47 -1.83 -26.28
CA GLY A 365 22.61 -2.51 -27.24
C GLY A 365 21.20 -2.75 -26.70
N LEU A 366 20.67 -1.81 -25.91
CA LEU A 366 19.31 -1.87 -25.40
C LEU A 366 18.30 -1.89 -26.57
N ALA A 367 17.38 -2.84 -26.53
CA ALA A 367 16.28 -2.91 -27.48
C ALA A 367 15.17 -1.95 -27.04
N VAL A 368 14.82 -1.01 -27.92
CA VAL A 368 13.65 -0.14 -27.73
C VAL A 368 12.47 -0.82 -28.41
N ASN A 369 11.45 -1.19 -27.63
CA ASN A 369 10.23 -1.85 -28.07
C ASN A 369 9.13 -0.80 -28.33
N GLY A 370 8.32 -0.99 -29.38
CA GLY A 370 7.18 -0.10 -29.67
C GLY A 370 7.58 1.19 -30.40
N GLY A 371 6.80 1.55 -31.43
CA GLY A 371 6.97 2.82 -32.17
C GLY A 371 6.17 3.99 -31.57
N ASP A 372 5.21 3.67 -30.70
CA ASP A 372 4.25 4.58 -30.08
C ASP A 372 4.54 4.62 -28.57
N THR A 373 4.39 5.78 -27.93
CA THR A 373 4.53 5.86 -26.46
C THR A 373 3.20 5.52 -25.78
N PRO A 374 3.22 4.96 -24.55
CA PRO A 374 2.04 4.92 -23.70
C PRO A 374 1.47 6.32 -23.38
N TYR A 375 2.20 7.41 -23.59
CA TYR A 375 1.68 8.74 -23.24
C TYR A 375 0.38 9.10 -23.98
N GLU A 376 0.32 8.90 -25.30
CA GLU A 376 -0.89 9.21 -26.10
C GLU A 376 -2.10 8.40 -25.66
N ALA A 377 -1.89 7.11 -25.36
CA ALA A 377 -2.96 6.18 -25.03
C ALA A 377 -3.43 6.26 -23.57
N PHE A 378 -2.54 6.61 -22.63
CA PHE A 378 -2.79 6.44 -21.20
C PHE A 378 -2.94 7.77 -20.42
N HIS A 379 -2.41 8.90 -20.91
CA HIS A 379 -2.49 10.17 -20.18
C HIS A 379 -3.91 10.78 -20.17
N LEU A 380 -4.68 10.57 -21.25
CA LEU A 380 -6.06 11.08 -21.38
C LEU A 380 -7.13 10.15 -20.81
N ASP A 381 -6.80 8.90 -20.50
CA ASP A 381 -7.73 7.91 -19.95
C ASP A 381 -7.38 7.61 -18.48
N PRO A 382 -8.16 8.14 -17.51
CA PRO A 382 -7.97 7.86 -16.09
C PRO A 382 -8.09 6.39 -15.70
N ALA A 383 -8.68 5.54 -16.54
CA ALA A 383 -8.83 4.11 -16.30
C ALA A 383 -7.67 3.29 -16.88
N ALA A 384 -6.87 3.85 -17.78
CA ALA A 384 -5.83 3.12 -18.48
C ALA A 384 -4.63 2.85 -17.55
N LEU A 385 -4.10 1.64 -17.63
CA LEU A 385 -3.04 1.13 -16.76
C LEU A 385 -1.81 0.77 -17.56
N ASP A 386 -0.68 1.32 -17.16
CA ASP A 386 0.59 1.09 -17.82
C ASP A 386 1.58 0.35 -16.91
N SER A 387 2.45 -0.45 -17.52
CA SER A 387 3.40 -1.33 -16.83
C SER A 387 4.83 -0.85 -17.08
N ILE A 388 5.32 -0.05 -16.16
CA ILE A 388 6.57 0.69 -16.28
C ILE A 388 7.70 -0.08 -15.61
N GLN A 389 8.83 -0.22 -16.28
CA GLN A 389 10.02 -0.87 -15.76
C GLN A 389 10.85 0.06 -14.87
N TYR A 390 11.35 -0.49 -13.77
CA TYR A 390 12.38 0.17 -12.98
C TYR A 390 13.73 0.09 -13.71
N PRO A 391 14.68 1.02 -13.47
CA PRO A 391 15.99 1.03 -14.13
C PRO A 391 16.73 -0.31 -14.12
N PHE A 392 16.65 -1.06 -13.02
CA PHE A 392 17.31 -2.37 -12.92
C PHE A 392 16.69 -3.43 -13.84
N GLN A 393 15.37 -3.36 -14.12
CA GLN A 393 14.69 -4.27 -15.05
C GLN A 393 15.11 -3.96 -16.48
N THR A 394 15.10 -2.69 -16.90
CA THR A 394 15.55 -2.27 -18.23
C THR A 394 17.00 -2.70 -18.49
N LEU A 395 17.89 -2.56 -17.50
CA LEU A 395 19.26 -3.05 -17.56
C LEU A 395 19.35 -4.58 -17.64
N SER A 396 18.56 -5.30 -16.86
CA SER A 396 18.57 -6.77 -16.80
C SER A 396 18.03 -7.39 -18.08
N TYR A 397 16.89 -6.90 -18.56
CA TYR A 397 16.20 -7.41 -19.74
C TYR A 397 16.86 -6.94 -21.03
N ARG A 398 17.68 -5.89 -20.96
CA ARG A 398 18.29 -5.20 -22.11
C ARG A 398 17.25 -4.73 -23.11
N SER A 399 16.05 -4.41 -22.64
CA SER A 399 14.93 -3.94 -23.45
C SER A 399 13.92 -3.16 -22.62
N GLY A 400 13.27 -2.18 -23.24
CA GLY A 400 12.16 -1.41 -22.67
C GLY A 400 11.47 -0.61 -23.77
N ASP A 401 10.33 0.00 -23.45
CA ASP A 401 9.73 1.04 -24.29
C ASP A 401 10.44 2.40 -24.10
N LEU A 402 9.85 3.48 -24.64
CA LEU A 402 10.50 4.79 -24.68
C LEU A 402 10.64 5.39 -23.28
N ASP A 403 9.63 5.26 -22.44
CA ASP A 403 9.64 5.74 -21.06
C ASP A 403 10.51 4.86 -20.16
N ASP A 404 10.54 3.53 -20.32
CA ASP A 404 11.50 2.66 -19.62
C ASP A 404 12.96 3.10 -19.84
N ILE A 405 13.30 3.39 -21.11
CA ILE A 405 14.64 3.85 -21.50
C ILE A 405 14.91 5.25 -20.94
N GLY A 406 13.92 6.14 -21.01
CA GLY A 406 14.01 7.48 -20.45
C GLY A 406 14.19 7.48 -18.94
N ILE A 407 13.46 6.64 -18.21
CA ILE A 407 13.54 6.45 -16.77
C ILE A 407 14.94 5.96 -16.37
N LEU A 408 15.48 4.97 -17.08
CA LEU A 408 16.85 4.49 -16.87
C LEU A 408 17.88 5.61 -17.12
N PHE A 409 17.76 6.31 -18.24
CA PHE A 409 18.71 7.37 -18.59
C PHE A 409 18.66 8.55 -17.60
N ALA A 410 17.46 8.95 -17.20
CA ALA A 410 17.27 9.99 -16.20
C ALA A 410 17.84 9.59 -14.83
N ALA A 411 17.67 8.32 -14.42
CA ALA A 411 18.27 7.81 -13.19
C ALA A 411 19.80 7.85 -13.25
N LEU A 412 20.41 7.53 -14.39
CA LEU A 412 21.87 7.61 -14.57
C LEU A 412 22.39 9.04 -14.44
N LEU A 413 21.71 10.03 -15.02
CA LEU A 413 22.10 11.45 -14.93
C LEU A 413 22.01 11.98 -13.48
N GLU A 414 20.90 11.75 -12.78
CA GLU A 414 20.74 12.20 -11.39
C GLU A 414 21.71 11.46 -10.45
N SER A 415 22.05 10.20 -10.71
CA SER A 415 23.03 9.45 -9.90
C SER A 415 24.46 10.04 -9.93
N VAL A 416 24.75 10.88 -10.93
CA VAL A 416 26.03 11.59 -11.08
C VAL A 416 25.90 13.09 -10.76
N GLY A 417 24.74 13.52 -10.27
CA GLY A 417 24.47 14.87 -9.79
C GLY A 417 24.02 15.85 -10.87
N ILE A 418 23.74 15.39 -12.09
CA ILE A 418 23.21 16.25 -13.16
C ILE A 418 21.71 16.39 -12.94
N ARG A 419 21.23 17.64 -12.83
CA ARG A 419 19.80 17.93 -12.69
C ARG A 419 19.06 17.51 -13.96
N THR A 420 17.98 16.77 -13.82
CA THR A 420 17.27 16.14 -14.93
C THR A 420 15.77 16.38 -14.85
N ALA A 421 15.16 16.44 -16.02
CA ALA A 421 13.73 16.47 -16.24
C ALA A 421 13.35 15.49 -17.34
N PHE A 422 12.08 15.13 -17.45
CA PHE A 422 11.56 14.44 -18.61
C PHE A 422 10.36 15.19 -19.17
N ILE A 423 10.09 14.93 -20.45
CA ILE A 423 9.04 15.54 -21.23
C ILE A 423 8.37 14.39 -22.00
N PRO A 424 7.23 13.87 -21.50
CA PRO A 424 6.49 12.83 -22.20
C PRO A 424 5.75 13.47 -23.39
N LEU A 425 5.98 12.93 -24.59
CA LEU A 425 5.34 13.37 -25.84
C LEU A 425 4.52 12.20 -26.42
N PRO A 426 3.53 12.44 -27.30
CA PRO A 426 2.72 11.36 -27.86
C PRO A 426 3.52 10.27 -28.57
N GLU A 427 4.61 10.67 -29.25
CA GLU A 427 5.40 9.82 -30.14
C GLU A 427 6.85 9.64 -29.69
N ASP A 428 7.22 10.21 -28.53
CA ASP A 428 8.57 10.18 -27.99
C ASP A 428 8.57 10.35 -26.47
N PHE A 429 9.62 9.86 -25.82
CA PHE A 429 9.90 10.20 -24.43
C PHE A 429 11.22 10.94 -24.38
N VAL A 430 11.16 12.23 -24.01
CA VAL A 430 12.33 13.10 -24.05
C VAL A 430 12.89 13.27 -22.65
N VAL A 431 14.21 13.12 -22.50
CA VAL A 431 14.92 13.40 -21.25
C VAL A 431 15.73 14.68 -21.43
N ALA A 432 15.54 15.65 -20.53
CA ALA A 432 16.28 16.90 -20.52
C ALA A 432 17.25 16.97 -19.32
N PHE A 433 18.42 17.56 -19.52
CA PHE A 433 19.41 17.72 -18.45
C PHE A 433 20.00 19.13 -18.44
N ALA A 434 20.26 19.63 -17.22
CA ALA A 434 20.77 20.98 -17.03
C ALA A 434 22.27 21.03 -17.33
N LEU A 435 22.67 22.09 -18.03
CA LEU A 435 24.06 22.41 -18.27
C LEU A 435 24.73 23.12 -17.07
N ASP A 436 23.93 23.50 -16.07
CA ASP A 436 24.34 24.33 -14.91
C ASP A 436 25.02 25.65 -15.34
N ILE A 437 24.48 26.26 -16.40
CA ILE A 437 24.90 27.56 -16.92
C ILE A 437 23.68 28.41 -17.23
N ASP A 438 23.87 29.73 -17.19
CA ASP A 438 22.89 30.69 -17.66
C ASP A 438 22.97 30.88 -19.19
N ALA A 439 22.05 31.68 -19.73
CA ALA A 439 22.02 32.02 -21.14
C ALA A 439 23.36 32.66 -21.58
N ALA A 440 23.87 33.64 -20.86
CA ALA A 440 25.10 34.35 -21.22
C ALA A 440 26.31 33.42 -21.39
N ALA A 441 26.47 32.43 -20.52
CA ALA A 441 27.52 31.42 -20.63
C ALA A 441 27.28 30.46 -21.81
N ALA A 442 26.01 30.17 -22.16
CA ALA A 442 25.67 29.33 -23.30
C ALA A 442 26.10 29.95 -24.66
N GLU A 443 26.09 31.28 -24.82
CA GLU A 443 26.57 31.95 -26.06
C GLU A 443 28.03 31.63 -26.41
N GLY A 444 28.83 31.32 -25.38
CA GLY A 444 30.21 30.90 -25.54
C GLY A 444 30.39 29.49 -26.10
N LEU A 445 29.37 28.64 -25.95
CA LEU A 445 29.41 27.20 -26.22
C LEU A 445 28.49 26.77 -27.37
N PHE A 446 27.49 27.58 -27.70
CA PHE A 446 26.50 27.29 -28.74
C PHE A 446 26.41 28.46 -29.73
N SER A 447 25.98 28.16 -30.95
CA SER A 447 25.80 29.13 -32.04
C SER A 447 24.42 29.78 -32.04
N GLY A 448 23.46 29.21 -31.30
CA GLY A 448 22.10 29.70 -31.11
C GLY A 448 21.39 29.02 -29.94
N TYR A 449 20.20 29.53 -29.59
CA TYR A 449 19.35 28.98 -28.52
C TYR A 449 18.18 28.15 -29.05
N ASP A 450 18.01 28.06 -30.37
CA ASP A 450 16.94 27.31 -31.03
C ASP A 450 16.95 25.81 -30.69
N ARG A 451 18.08 25.30 -30.20
CA ARG A 451 18.27 23.89 -29.81
C ARG A 451 18.39 23.67 -28.32
N LEU A 452 18.12 24.69 -27.51
CA LEU A 452 18.26 24.65 -26.06
C LEU A 452 16.92 25.00 -25.43
N LEU A 453 16.72 24.53 -24.21
CA LEU A 453 15.59 24.98 -23.39
C LEU A 453 16.12 25.91 -22.32
N ASP A 454 15.51 27.09 -22.16
CA ASP A 454 15.77 28.01 -21.06
C ASP A 454 14.59 27.95 -20.09
N ILE A 455 14.81 27.34 -18.93
CA ILE A 455 13.77 27.09 -17.92
C ILE A 455 14.34 27.50 -16.57
N ASP A 456 13.64 28.42 -15.90
CA ASP A 456 14.00 28.99 -14.60
C ASP A 456 15.43 29.57 -14.55
N GLY A 457 15.90 30.16 -15.65
CA GLY A 457 17.23 30.78 -15.76
C GLY A 457 18.39 29.78 -15.86
N SER A 458 18.07 28.51 -16.11
CA SER A 458 19.06 27.46 -16.41
C SER A 458 18.86 26.96 -17.83
N VAL A 459 19.97 26.71 -18.52
CA VAL A 459 19.98 26.15 -19.88
C VAL A 459 20.01 24.63 -19.85
N TRP A 460 19.20 23.99 -20.69
CA TRP A 460 19.05 22.53 -20.76
C TRP A 460 19.24 22.01 -22.19
N ILE A 461 19.70 20.76 -22.28
CA ILE A 461 19.70 19.95 -23.50
C ILE A 461 18.67 18.85 -23.34
N SER A 462 17.82 18.66 -24.35
CA SER A 462 16.85 17.57 -24.45
C SER A 462 17.34 16.48 -25.39
N LEU A 463 17.09 15.21 -25.05
CA LEU A 463 17.44 14.04 -25.87
C LEU A 463 16.23 13.13 -26.05
N SER A 464 16.00 12.72 -27.29
CA SER A 464 14.94 11.81 -27.72
C SER A 464 15.32 10.36 -27.42
N CYS A 465 14.48 9.63 -26.68
CA CYS A 465 14.70 8.20 -26.46
C CYS A 465 14.38 7.38 -27.72
N LYS A 466 13.49 7.88 -28.60
CA LYS A 466 13.14 7.23 -29.89
C LYS A 466 14.37 6.99 -30.77
N THR A 467 15.34 7.89 -30.70
CA THR A 467 16.55 7.86 -31.53
C THR A 467 17.80 7.43 -30.77
N LEU A 468 17.66 6.72 -29.63
CA LEU A 468 18.79 6.20 -28.84
C LEU A 468 19.85 5.49 -29.71
N LYS A 469 19.40 4.68 -30.68
CA LYS A 469 20.28 3.92 -31.59
C LYS A 469 21.07 4.79 -32.57
N GLU A 470 20.64 6.03 -32.80
CA GLU A 470 21.26 6.98 -33.72
C GLU A 470 22.34 7.85 -33.06
N GLY A 471 22.44 7.81 -31.74
CA GLY A 471 23.48 8.50 -30.97
C GLY A 471 23.11 9.91 -30.55
N PHE A 472 23.90 10.44 -29.61
CA PHE A 472 23.59 11.63 -28.83
C PHE A 472 23.17 12.84 -29.68
N ILE A 473 23.94 13.17 -30.71
CA ILE A 473 23.68 14.37 -31.52
C ILE A 473 22.38 14.24 -32.29
N ASN A 474 22.05 13.07 -32.84
CA ASN A 474 20.77 12.90 -33.54
C ASN A 474 19.61 13.00 -32.55
N SER A 475 19.75 12.36 -31.38
CA SER A 475 18.74 12.44 -30.32
C SER A 475 18.49 13.84 -29.80
N TRP A 476 19.51 14.68 -29.76
CA TRP A 476 19.35 16.08 -29.40
C TRP A 476 18.50 16.85 -30.43
N TYR A 477 18.82 16.70 -31.72
CA TYR A 477 18.11 17.42 -32.78
C TYR A 477 16.68 16.92 -32.93
N THR A 478 16.46 15.62 -32.80
CA THR A 478 15.12 15.02 -32.82
C THR A 478 14.27 15.52 -31.66
N ALA A 479 14.81 15.60 -30.44
CA ALA A 479 14.06 16.12 -29.29
C ALA A 479 13.63 17.57 -29.48
N VAL A 480 14.54 18.43 -29.95
CA VAL A 480 14.23 19.84 -30.25
C VAL A 480 13.11 19.95 -31.28
N SER A 481 13.20 19.16 -32.36
CA SER A 481 12.16 19.15 -33.40
C SER A 481 10.83 18.62 -32.88
N ALA A 482 10.83 17.59 -32.04
CA ALA A 482 9.62 17.01 -31.47
C ALA A 482 8.93 18.02 -30.54
N ILE A 483 9.65 18.61 -29.59
CA ILE A 483 9.12 19.64 -28.69
C ILE A 483 8.58 20.84 -29.48
N GLY A 484 9.34 21.31 -30.48
CA GLY A 484 8.93 22.44 -31.32
C GLY A 484 7.63 22.16 -32.08
N SER A 485 7.48 20.96 -32.64
CA SER A 485 6.25 20.54 -33.35
C SER A 485 5.02 20.53 -32.43
N GLU A 486 5.17 20.11 -31.17
CA GLU A 486 4.07 20.12 -30.21
C GLU A 486 3.68 21.54 -29.80
N ALA A 487 4.67 22.40 -29.57
CA ALA A 487 4.46 23.82 -29.28
C ALA A 487 3.77 24.56 -30.45
N GLU A 488 4.18 24.28 -31.69
CA GLU A 488 3.53 24.82 -32.91
C GLU A 488 2.08 24.33 -33.07
N ALA A 489 1.80 23.09 -32.66
CA ALA A 489 0.45 22.55 -32.62
C ALA A 489 -0.43 23.12 -31.49
N GLY A 490 0.12 24.01 -30.65
CA GLY A 490 -0.59 24.63 -29.52
C GLY A 490 -0.90 23.66 -28.38
N ARG A 491 -0.20 22.52 -28.32
CA ARG A 491 -0.32 21.56 -27.21
C ARG A 491 0.60 21.97 -26.07
N ASP A 492 0.09 21.82 -24.85
CA ASP A 492 0.90 22.04 -23.66
C ASP A 492 1.88 20.87 -23.50
N VAL A 493 3.12 21.18 -23.12
CA VAL A 493 4.21 20.21 -23.03
C VAL A 493 4.64 20.14 -21.58
N ASP A 494 4.37 19.00 -20.94
CA ASP A 494 4.69 18.77 -19.53
C ASP A 494 6.21 18.68 -19.33
N PHE A 495 6.83 19.77 -18.86
CA PHE A 495 8.20 19.73 -18.39
C PHE A 495 8.25 19.30 -16.92
N VAL A 496 8.64 18.04 -16.68
CA VAL A 496 8.67 17.48 -15.32
C VAL A 496 10.10 17.48 -14.77
N ASP A 497 10.43 18.50 -13.96
CA ASP A 497 11.67 18.52 -13.17
C ASP A 497 11.63 17.45 -12.06
N LEU A 498 12.61 16.55 -12.06
CA LEU A 498 12.61 15.40 -11.15
C LEU A 498 12.72 15.78 -9.67
N ARG A 499 13.53 16.79 -9.35
CA ARG A 499 13.76 17.19 -7.97
C ARG A 499 12.50 17.81 -7.37
N SER A 500 11.74 18.54 -8.18
CA SER A 500 10.41 19.03 -7.82
C SER A 500 9.37 17.91 -7.74
N ALA A 501 9.36 16.99 -8.70
CA ALA A 501 8.42 15.87 -8.74
C ALA A 501 8.57 14.93 -7.54
N TRP A 502 9.80 14.66 -7.10
CA TRP A 502 10.07 13.83 -5.92
C TRP A 502 9.54 14.39 -4.59
N LEU A 503 9.15 15.67 -4.53
CA LEU A 503 8.47 16.22 -3.35
C LEU A 503 7.06 15.64 -3.18
N SER A 504 6.40 15.27 -4.28
CA SER A 504 5.06 14.66 -4.29
C SER A 504 5.10 13.16 -4.55
N TYR A 505 6.06 12.70 -5.35
CA TYR A 505 6.20 11.33 -5.81
C TYR A 505 7.63 10.82 -5.56
N PRO A 506 8.00 10.46 -4.31
CA PRO A 506 9.36 10.05 -3.99
C PRO A 506 9.83 8.83 -4.79
N ALA A 507 11.12 8.79 -5.12
CA ALA A 507 11.73 7.63 -5.77
C ALA A 507 11.51 6.33 -4.96
N ALA A 508 11.01 5.30 -5.64
CA ALA A 508 10.78 3.99 -5.07
C ALA A 508 12.10 3.35 -4.63
N ARG A 509 12.05 2.59 -3.53
CA ARG A 509 13.23 1.91 -2.97
C ARG A 509 13.32 0.46 -3.45
N ILE A 510 13.11 0.25 -4.74
CA ILE A 510 13.07 -1.08 -5.35
C ILE A 510 14.39 -1.33 -6.08
N THR A 511 15.06 -2.42 -5.72
CA THR A 511 16.35 -2.83 -6.30
C THR A 511 16.29 -4.26 -6.80
N GLY A 512 17.03 -4.56 -7.86
CA GLY A 512 17.17 -5.91 -8.40
C GLY A 512 18.28 -6.67 -7.68
N SER A 513 17.92 -7.46 -6.66
CA SER A 513 18.91 -8.26 -5.90
C SER A 513 19.85 -9.05 -6.84
N GLY A 514 21.12 -8.60 -6.94
CA GLY A 514 22.19 -9.33 -7.63
C GLY A 514 22.32 -9.11 -9.14
N VAL A 515 21.63 -8.11 -9.73
CA VAL A 515 21.82 -7.79 -11.17
C VAL A 515 23.20 -7.17 -11.38
N LYS A 516 24.06 -7.87 -12.14
CA LYS A 516 25.30 -7.29 -12.69
C LYS A 516 25.07 -6.97 -14.15
N SER A 517 25.14 -5.69 -14.50
CA SER A 517 25.09 -5.27 -15.90
C SER A 517 26.41 -5.59 -16.59
N ASP A 518 26.37 -6.14 -17.79
CA ASP A 518 27.55 -6.29 -18.64
C ASP A 518 28.07 -4.90 -19.01
N LYS A 519 29.29 -4.60 -18.56
CA LYS A 519 29.90 -3.28 -18.77
C LYS A 519 30.29 -3.13 -20.25
N PRO A 520 29.80 -2.08 -20.93
CA PRO A 520 30.15 -1.85 -22.34
C PRO A 520 31.64 -1.56 -22.50
N GLU A 521 32.20 -1.91 -23.67
CA GLU A 521 33.63 -1.77 -23.92
C GLU A 521 34.05 -0.29 -23.96
N GLU A 522 34.99 0.09 -23.09
CA GLU A 522 35.49 1.46 -22.94
C GLU A 522 35.99 2.09 -24.25
N ALA A 523 36.63 1.30 -25.12
CA ALA A 523 37.14 1.78 -26.40
C ALA A 523 36.00 2.19 -27.36
N LEU A 524 34.90 1.43 -27.37
CA LEU A 524 33.73 1.73 -28.20
C LEU A 524 33.03 3.00 -27.72
N ILE A 525 32.87 3.18 -26.41
CA ILE A 525 32.24 4.36 -25.81
C ILE A 525 33.09 5.59 -26.11
N SER A 526 34.39 5.52 -25.84
CA SER A 526 35.31 6.63 -26.08
C SER A 526 35.32 7.06 -27.55
N SER A 527 35.32 6.11 -28.47
CA SER A 527 35.27 6.39 -29.92
C SER A 527 33.95 7.04 -30.35
N ALA A 528 32.82 6.57 -29.81
CA ALA A 528 31.51 7.14 -30.09
C ALA A 528 31.37 8.57 -29.54
N VAL A 529 31.80 8.79 -28.30
CA VAL A 529 31.79 10.13 -27.68
C VAL A 529 32.71 11.09 -28.45
N GLU A 530 33.92 10.67 -28.82
CA GLU A 530 34.84 11.50 -29.62
C GLU A 530 34.24 11.86 -30.99
N THR A 531 33.46 10.96 -31.58
CA THR A 531 32.73 11.23 -32.83
C THR A 531 31.64 12.29 -32.61
N ASN A 532 30.84 12.16 -31.55
CA ASN A 532 29.80 13.14 -31.20
C ASN A 532 30.41 14.50 -30.82
N LEU A 533 31.52 14.54 -30.08
CA LEU A 533 32.23 15.77 -29.75
C LEU A 533 32.74 16.48 -31.00
N ARG A 534 33.31 15.75 -31.97
CA ARG A 534 33.71 16.34 -33.26
C ARG A 534 32.54 16.91 -34.03
N ARG A 535 31.39 16.22 -34.05
CA ARG A 535 30.15 16.73 -34.68
C ARG A 535 29.66 18.00 -34.00
N TYR A 536 29.58 18.01 -32.67
CA TYR A 536 29.21 19.17 -31.87
C TYR A 536 30.15 20.35 -32.10
N ILE A 537 31.47 20.13 -32.02
CA ILE A 537 32.47 21.18 -32.24
C ILE A 537 32.35 21.75 -33.66
N GLY A 538 32.20 20.88 -34.67
CA GLY A 538 32.03 21.29 -36.04
C GLY A 538 30.76 22.13 -36.25
N ALA A 539 29.66 21.76 -35.61
CA ALA A 539 28.39 22.47 -35.71
C ALA A 539 28.42 23.83 -34.98
N GLU A 540 28.89 23.87 -33.74
CA GLU A 540 28.76 25.05 -32.88
C GLU A 540 29.95 26.03 -32.98
N PHE A 541 31.16 25.52 -33.22
CA PHE A 541 32.36 26.34 -33.33
C PHE A 541 32.82 26.51 -34.78
N GLY A 542 32.50 25.58 -35.68
CA GLY A 542 32.93 25.61 -37.08
C GLY A 542 32.54 26.89 -37.84
N PRO A 543 31.30 27.41 -37.74
CA PRO A 543 30.93 28.69 -38.35
C PRO A 543 31.77 29.86 -37.81
N LYS A 544 31.93 29.97 -36.49
CA LYS A 544 32.73 31.03 -35.83
C LYS A 544 34.21 30.94 -36.22
N ILE A 545 34.76 29.74 -36.30
CA ILE A 545 36.14 29.48 -36.74
C ILE A 545 36.34 29.89 -38.20
N ARG A 546 35.42 29.50 -39.10
CA ARG A 546 35.49 29.85 -40.53
C ARG A 546 35.41 31.34 -40.75
N GLU A 547 34.54 32.05 -40.03
CA GLU A 547 34.43 33.51 -40.13
C GLU A 547 35.77 34.20 -39.86
N ILE A 548 36.51 33.78 -38.82
CA ILE A 548 37.82 34.34 -38.51
C ILE A 548 38.88 33.93 -39.53
N GLN A 549 38.83 32.69 -40.02
CA GLN A 549 39.73 32.23 -41.08
C GLN A 549 39.54 33.02 -42.38
N GLU A 550 38.30 33.30 -42.78
CA GLU A 550 37.98 34.11 -43.95
C GLU A 550 38.45 35.57 -43.79
N LYS A 551 38.30 36.16 -42.59
CA LYS A 551 38.86 37.48 -42.27
C LYS A 551 40.39 37.50 -42.39
N ILE A 552 41.07 36.47 -41.89
CA ILE A 552 42.53 36.33 -42.03
C ILE A 552 42.95 36.24 -43.50
N LEU A 553 42.16 35.54 -44.34
CA LEU A 553 42.44 35.42 -45.77
C LEU A 553 42.19 36.73 -46.52
N ALA A 554 41.16 37.49 -46.16
CA ALA A 554 40.78 38.73 -46.83
C ALA A 554 41.65 39.93 -46.41
N GLU A 555 41.92 40.07 -45.12
CA GLU A 555 42.54 41.27 -44.52
C GLU A 555 44.01 41.03 -44.11
N GLY A 556 44.45 39.77 -44.09
CA GLY A 556 45.78 39.36 -43.67
C GLY A 556 45.84 38.95 -42.19
N SER A 557 46.80 38.08 -41.87
CA SER A 557 46.97 37.54 -40.51
C SER A 557 47.51 38.59 -39.54
N THR A 558 46.70 38.97 -38.53
CA THR A 558 47.08 39.88 -37.45
C THR A 558 47.23 39.13 -36.11
N PRO A 559 47.99 39.66 -35.14
CA PRO A 559 48.10 39.04 -33.81
C PRO A 559 46.74 38.94 -33.10
N ALA A 560 45.84 39.90 -33.32
CA ALA A 560 44.49 39.91 -32.78
C ALA A 560 43.64 38.77 -33.36
N LEU A 561 43.62 38.60 -34.69
CA LEU A 561 42.86 37.54 -35.34
C LEU A 561 43.38 36.14 -34.97
N ASN A 562 44.70 35.96 -34.92
CA ASN A 562 45.30 34.69 -34.49
C ASN A 562 44.99 34.39 -33.01
N ASN A 563 45.00 35.39 -32.13
CA ASN A 563 44.60 35.22 -30.73
C ASN A 563 43.12 34.88 -30.59
N GLN A 564 42.24 35.52 -31.37
CA GLN A 564 40.81 35.20 -31.40
C GLN A 564 40.55 33.77 -31.90
N LEU A 565 41.26 33.33 -32.93
CA LEU A 565 41.17 31.97 -33.44
C LEU A 565 41.69 30.95 -32.42
N GLY A 566 42.80 31.25 -31.74
CA GLY A 566 43.30 30.46 -30.62
C GLY A 566 42.27 30.33 -29.49
N LEU A 567 41.56 31.42 -29.16
CA LEU A 567 40.51 31.42 -28.15
C LEU A 567 39.33 30.52 -28.53
N LEU A 568 38.89 30.56 -29.79
CA LEU A 568 37.84 29.66 -30.28
C LEU A 568 38.25 28.20 -30.19
N TYR A 569 39.50 27.87 -30.54
CA TYR A 569 40.00 26.51 -30.39
C TYR A 569 40.13 26.08 -28.92
N VAL A 570 40.54 26.97 -28.00
CA VAL A 570 40.52 26.68 -26.56
C VAL A 570 39.10 26.39 -26.08
N ARG A 571 38.13 27.21 -26.48
CA ARG A 571 36.72 27.00 -26.12
C ARG A 571 36.17 25.70 -26.73
N ALA A 572 36.64 25.28 -27.90
CA ALA A 572 36.32 23.97 -28.48
C ALA A 572 37.09 22.79 -27.83
N GLY A 573 37.96 23.06 -26.84
CA GLY A 573 38.81 22.04 -26.22
C GLY A 573 39.92 21.50 -27.13
N MET A 574 40.24 22.20 -28.21
CA MET A 574 41.23 21.85 -29.23
C MET A 574 42.56 22.57 -28.95
N TYR A 575 43.24 22.19 -27.85
CA TYR A 575 44.44 22.91 -27.40
C TYR A 575 45.61 22.84 -28.38
N ALA A 576 45.77 21.72 -29.09
CA ALA A 576 46.84 21.55 -30.07
C ALA A 576 46.71 22.55 -31.23
N GLU A 577 45.49 22.76 -31.72
CA GLU A 577 45.15 23.75 -32.73
C GLU A 577 45.30 25.17 -32.16
N ALA A 578 44.81 25.41 -30.95
CA ALA A 578 44.92 26.71 -30.30
C ALA A 578 46.37 27.19 -30.16
N LYS A 579 47.28 26.29 -29.74
CA LYS A 579 48.71 26.59 -29.61
C LYS A 579 49.33 27.06 -30.92
N LYS A 580 48.95 26.49 -32.06
CA LYS A 580 49.47 26.89 -33.38
C LYS A 580 49.17 28.36 -33.65
N PHE A 581 47.93 28.79 -33.42
CA PHE A 581 47.52 30.17 -33.67
C PHE A 581 48.03 31.14 -32.60
N TYR A 582 48.07 30.74 -31.33
CA TYR A 582 48.70 31.57 -30.30
C TYR A 582 50.20 31.76 -30.53
N ALA A 583 50.93 30.75 -31.02
CA ALA A 583 52.34 30.90 -31.38
C ALA A 583 52.53 31.96 -32.48
N LEU A 584 51.71 31.93 -33.54
CA LEU A 584 51.73 32.95 -34.60
C LEU A 584 51.45 34.36 -34.07
N ALA A 585 50.56 34.50 -33.08
CA ALA A 585 50.30 35.78 -32.43
C ALA A 585 51.45 36.22 -31.51
N ALA A 586 52.02 35.29 -30.73
CA ALA A 586 53.12 35.55 -29.81
C ALA A 586 54.42 35.92 -30.54
N ASP A 587 54.67 35.35 -31.72
CA ASP A 587 55.82 35.71 -32.57
C ASP A 587 55.74 37.16 -33.05
N LYS A 588 54.52 37.71 -33.14
CA LYS A 588 54.25 39.13 -33.38
C LYS A 588 54.09 39.93 -32.08
N GLN A 589 54.70 39.46 -30.99
CA GLN A 589 54.72 40.11 -29.66
C GLN A 589 53.35 40.30 -29.00
N SER A 590 52.35 39.47 -29.32
CA SER A 590 51.06 39.50 -28.63
C SER A 590 51.18 38.96 -27.20
N VAL A 591 51.16 39.86 -26.22
CA VAL A 591 51.14 39.52 -24.78
C VAL A 591 49.96 38.62 -24.40
N PRO A 592 48.70 38.89 -24.83
CA PRO A 592 47.58 37.99 -24.54
C PRO A 592 47.80 36.55 -25.03
N ALA A 593 48.41 36.37 -26.21
CA ALA A 593 48.68 35.04 -26.75
C ALA A 593 49.78 34.31 -25.96
N MET A 594 50.80 35.02 -25.47
CA MET A 594 51.83 34.45 -24.59
C MET A 594 51.22 33.99 -23.26
N VAL A 595 50.35 34.81 -22.65
CA VAL A 595 49.62 34.42 -21.42
C VAL A 595 48.75 33.18 -21.67
N ASN A 596 48.04 33.13 -22.80
CA ASN A 596 47.22 31.96 -23.15
C ASN A 596 48.05 30.69 -23.39
N LEU A 597 49.22 30.78 -24.02
CA LEU A 597 50.15 29.65 -24.15
C LEU A 597 50.67 29.18 -22.80
N GLY A 598 50.97 30.10 -21.88
CA GLY A 598 51.35 29.79 -20.51
C GLY A 598 50.25 29.04 -19.76
N ASN A 599 48.99 29.51 -19.90
CA ASN A 599 47.83 28.86 -19.30
C ASN A 599 47.57 27.45 -19.86
N ILE A 600 47.72 27.24 -21.17
CA ILE A 600 47.60 25.90 -21.75
C ILE A 600 48.71 24.98 -21.23
N ALA A 601 49.95 25.47 -21.14
CA ALA A 601 51.06 24.69 -20.61
C ALA A 601 50.84 24.30 -19.14
N LEU A 602 50.25 25.19 -18.32
CA LEU A 602 49.81 24.87 -16.96
C LEU A 602 48.77 23.74 -16.94
N LEU A 603 47.76 23.77 -17.82
CA LEU A 603 46.74 22.73 -17.91
C LEU A 603 47.34 21.35 -18.26
N GLU A 604 48.38 21.35 -19.10
CA GLU A 604 49.12 20.15 -19.48
C GLU A 604 50.21 19.74 -18.49
N LYS A 605 50.36 20.49 -17.39
CA LYS A 605 51.42 20.31 -16.37
C LYS A 605 52.85 20.48 -16.92
N ASP A 606 53.03 21.17 -18.04
CA ASP A 606 54.34 21.58 -18.56
C ASP A 606 54.75 22.92 -17.91
N LEU A 607 55.17 22.83 -16.63
CA LEU A 607 55.57 23.99 -15.83
C LEU A 607 56.71 24.79 -16.48
N SER A 608 57.65 24.11 -17.13
CA SER A 608 58.78 24.74 -17.82
C SER A 608 58.33 25.62 -18.98
N SER A 609 57.44 25.11 -19.84
CA SER A 609 56.88 25.93 -20.92
C SER A 609 55.99 27.04 -20.39
N ALA A 610 55.22 26.78 -19.33
CA ALA A 610 54.36 27.79 -18.70
C ALA A 610 55.17 28.99 -18.19
N GLU A 611 56.21 28.73 -17.39
CA GLU A 611 57.13 29.76 -16.88
C GLU A 611 57.73 30.60 -18.02
N ARG A 612 58.25 29.92 -19.06
CA ARG A 612 58.86 30.59 -20.21
C ARG A 612 57.88 31.57 -20.87
N TRP A 613 56.64 31.15 -21.08
CA TRP A 613 55.64 32.00 -21.74
C TRP A 613 55.19 33.16 -20.86
N PHE A 614 55.01 32.96 -19.55
CA PHE A 614 54.67 34.05 -18.63
C PHE A 614 55.80 35.07 -18.49
N ARG A 615 57.07 34.64 -18.35
CA ARG A 615 58.22 35.56 -18.33
C ARG A 615 58.31 36.37 -19.61
N ARG A 616 58.16 35.73 -20.77
CA ARG A 616 58.19 36.42 -22.07
C ARG A 616 57.06 37.45 -22.23
N ALA A 617 55.90 37.21 -21.61
CA ALA A 617 54.82 38.20 -21.53
C ALA A 617 55.19 39.39 -20.63
N LEU A 618 55.83 39.13 -19.48
CA LEU A 618 56.28 40.15 -18.54
C LEU A 618 57.44 41.00 -19.07
N ASP A 619 58.30 40.43 -19.91
CA ASP A 619 59.38 41.17 -20.59
C ASP A 619 58.84 42.28 -21.53
N ILE A 620 57.60 42.13 -22.01
CA ILE A 620 56.91 43.12 -22.85
C ILE A 620 56.00 44.01 -22.01
N GLN A 621 55.31 43.43 -21.02
CA GLN A 621 54.39 44.13 -20.14
C GLN A 621 54.57 43.66 -18.70
N GLU A 622 55.44 44.34 -17.96
CA GLU A 622 55.85 43.97 -16.59
C GLU A 622 54.68 43.92 -15.59
N ASP A 623 53.63 44.73 -15.81
CA ASP A 623 52.46 44.82 -14.94
C ASP A 623 51.30 43.87 -15.35
N ASN A 624 51.54 42.96 -16.30
CA ASN A 624 50.50 42.06 -16.78
C ASN A 624 50.05 41.08 -15.68
N ARG A 625 48.89 41.36 -15.09
CA ARG A 625 48.33 40.59 -13.96
C ARG A 625 48.13 39.11 -14.28
N GLY A 626 47.76 38.78 -15.52
CA GLY A 626 47.56 37.39 -15.94
C GLY A 626 48.87 36.61 -15.98
N ALA A 627 49.93 37.23 -16.52
CA ALA A 627 51.26 36.64 -16.53
C ALA A 627 51.87 36.52 -15.12
N LEU A 628 51.72 37.55 -14.27
CA LEU A 628 52.19 37.53 -12.87
C LEU A 628 51.54 36.39 -12.07
N SER A 629 50.21 36.28 -12.11
CA SER A 629 49.48 35.22 -11.39
C SER A 629 49.78 33.82 -11.95
N GLY A 630 49.91 33.69 -13.26
CA GLY A 630 50.32 32.44 -13.89
C GLY A 630 51.71 32.00 -13.46
N LEU A 631 52.68 32.93 -13.42
CA LEU A 631 54.04 32.66 -12.98
C LEU A 631 54.10 32.30 -11.48
N GLU A 632 53.33 32.99 -10.63
CA GLU A 632 53.21 32.67 -9.20
C GLU A 632 52.74 31.22 -9.00
N ARG A 633 51.72 30.79 -9.75
CA ARG A 633 51.22 29.40 -9.71
C ARG A 633 52.29 28.40 -10.15
N VAL A 634 53.02 28.69 -11.22
CA VAL A 634 54.11 27.81 -11.68
C VAL A 634 55.18 27.65 -10.61
N LEU A 635 55.60 28.75 -9.97
CA LEU A 635 56.63 28.72 -8.93
C LEU A 635 56.15 27.99 -7.66
N ALA A 636 54.89 28.15 -7.28
CA ALA A 636 54.30 27.42 -6.16
C ALA A 636 54.25 25.90 -6.41
N ASP A 637 53.89 25.48 -7.62
CA ASP A 637 53.82 24.06 -8.02
C ASP A 637 55.20 23.41 -8.23
N GLN A 638 56.26 24.20 -8.40
CA GLN A 638 57.65 23.70 -8.47
C GLN A 638 58.27 23.46 -7.08
N VAL A 639 57.71 24.04 -6.02
CA VAL A 639 58.23 23.97 -4.63
C VAL A 639 57.54 22.87 -3.81
N ASN A 640 56.35 22.42 -4.22
CA ASN A 640 55.64 21.25 -3.67
C ASN A 640 55.93 19.99 -4.47
#